data_AF-A0A1Z1WRC1-F1
#
_entry.id   AF-A0A1Z1WRC1-F1
#
_cell.length_a   1.000
_cell.length_b   1.000
_cell.length_c   1.000
_cell.angle_alpha   90.00
_cell.angle_beta   90.00
_cell.angle_gamma   90.00
#
_symmetry.space_group_name_H-M   'P 1'
#
loop_
_entity.id
_entity.type
_entity.pdbx_description
1 polymer ?
#
loop_
_entity_poly.entity_id
_entity_poly.type
_entity_poly.pdbx_seq_one_letter_code
_entity_poly.pdbx_strand_id
1 'polypeptide(L)'
;MGEGRIELTALPFNLHTETCSTDELHELLRLAHDIRERYGVRFTSAMQTDVPGAVVGLVDALAGAGVSYLSVAHNWAGRSVPHLVGGEKLPRLFRWRAPSGNSVLVWMTDTPHGLAYMEGPLLGFDTAYADVDDLLPRLSDVPGEPPLPLSRGIFGWAMDQEDIKREPYPWDVLHLRVQGKFGDNAPPRRVIADTVRRWTRPGPTLACGSPATRTSSWTPRPGSATRSPPSRATGPTGGSTGWARGAQPLSLARTAQSVVADAQTVGAFASLLDATGAEDDTRDAAGVYEAVSLFDEHTWGAGDPWTHGDEGGHSGEQQWHWKYGQALRAHDDGTSLLHRASARLGQRLAAAPGALATYHVVNTCSWPRTDVVRIFLPESSVPLAQAVAVRDGRSGRRLAHEERAQTNDDHRDAGRFLVVRIDEVPPAGSVRVEITAADTDAHDTPASAAAKAATGWNPTGAAEREDPARTAAEALAHPDPTLLENEHLAVRVDLAHASVASVIDKSTGRELVRTDPVVGFNGYFHDSYTTAGGFNHNSSRTTASDRLEHLGTRAVAPPAALIARLSTVTAETLTYETRPAGANRLRTTLTLSRGVPRLDIENRLDKDRTLGKESAYFAFPFAFDDPVVRMEASGGVTGTGLPVVPGSARHMRAVRRWVTLADKGCAVAWSSQDAPLVQFGNVALPYAPFPRTMGHDEPATVFSWIHNNLWDTNFPSAQGFEFTFRYSLACAPTADGSGRAPPRRSAARCARSGPGDRSPPARRRTPSPRWTTRGCVSWA
;
A
#
# COMPACT_ATOMS: atom_id res chain seq x y z
N MET A 1 -10.02 34.77 0.24
CA MET A 1 -10.58 34.41 1.56
C MET A 1 -11.60 35.44 2.01
N GLY A 2 -11.25 36.54 2.69
CA GLY A 2 -12.24 37.57 3.10
C GLY A 2 -12.96 38.26 1.93
N GLU A 3 -12.24 38.58 0.86
CA GLU A 3 -12.80 39.19 -0.37
C GLU A 3 -13.15 38.16 -1.48
N GLY A 4 -13.11 36.85 -1.19
CA GLY A 4 -13.41 35.80 -2.18
C GLY A 4 -12.41 35.64 -3.34
N ARG A 5 -11.30 36.40 -3.39
CA ARG A 5 -10.31 36.36 -4.51
C ARG A 5 -9.40 35.12 -4.55
N ILE A 6 -9.26 34.44 -3.41
CA ILE A 6 -8.45 33.22 -3.22
C ILE A 6 -9.34 32.22 -2.52
N GLU A 7 -9.39 30.99 -3.02
CA GLU A 7 -10.04 29.85 -2.37
C GLU A 7 -8.97 28.91 -1.82
N LEU A 8 -9.18 28.43 -0.59
CA LEU A 8 -8.46 27.28 -0.05
C LEU A 8 -9.33 26.04 -0.24
N THR A 9 -8.75 24.99 -0.81
CA THR A 9 -9.39 23.68 -0.96
C THR A 9 -9.15 22.82 0.27
N ALA A 10 -10.04 21.85 0.51
CA ALA A 10 -9.98 21.01 1.71
C ALA A 10 -8.76 20.08 1.76
N LEU A 11 -8.27 19.62 0.60
CA LEU A 11 -7.08 18.77 0.52
C LEU A 11 -5.82 19.64 0.57
N PRO A 12 -4.80 19.25 1.37
CA PRO A 12 -3.57 20.03 1.52
C PRO A 12 -2.61 19.87 0.32
N PHE A 13 -2.68 18.74 -0.39
CA PHE A 13 -1.86 18.42 -1.55
C PHE A 13 -2.51 17.29 -2.38
N ASN A 14 -1.92 16.99 -3.55
CA ASN A 14 -2.37 15.93 -4.46
C ASN A 14 -1.70 14.59 -4.10
N LEU A 15 -2.46 13.50 -4.12
CA LEU A 15 -2.11 12.26 -3.40
C LEU A 15 -2.37 11.01 -4.21
N HIS A 16 -1.53 10.00 -4.03
CA HIS A 16 -1.87 8.62 -4.39
C HIS A 16 -2.84 8.01 -3.37
N THR A 17 -4.10 8.39 -3.45
CA THR A 17 -5.10 7.95 -2.44
C THR A 17 -5.28 6.43 -2.35
N GLU A 18 -4.84 5.68 -3.35
CA GLU A 18 -4.82 4.21 -3.35
C GLU A 18 -3.80 3.61 -2.37
N THR A 19 -2.75 4.34 -2.00
CA THR A 19 -1.77 3.92 -0.99
C THR A 19 -2.18 4.36 0.42
N CYS A 20 -2.98 5.43 0.54
CA CYS A 20 -3.46 5.97 1.81
C CYS A 20 -4.31 4.97 2.60
N SER A 21 -4.24 4.99 3.94
CA SER A 21 -5.22 4.27 4.78
C SER A 21 -6.56 5.00 4.87
N THR A 22 -7.64 4.33 5.31
CA THR A 22 -8.93 5.01 5.53
C THR A 22 -8.81 6.12 6.59
N ASP A 23 -8.02 5.90 7.64
CA ASP A 23 -7.82 6.88 8.72
C ASP A 23 -7.02 8.07 8.19
N GLU A 24 -5.98 7.81 7.40
CA GLU A 24 -5.20 8.84 6.74
C GLU A 24 -6.06 9.75 5.85
N LEU A 25 -7.00 9.19 5.08
CA LEU A 25 -7.92 9.99 4.26
C LEU A 25 -8.71 11.03 5.06
N HIS A 26 -9.07 10.71 6.32
CA HIS A 26 -9.75 11.63 7.21
C HIS A 26 -8.76 12.61 7.87
N GLU A 27 -7.59 12.12 8.27
CA GLU A 27 -6.54 12.92 8.90
C GLU A 27 -5.96 13.99 7.98
N LEU A 28 -5.98 13.78 6.65
CA LEU A 28 -5.66 14.81 5.65
C LEU A 28 -6.51 16.07 5.80
N LEU A 29 -7.74 15.93 6.29
CA LEU A 29 -8.71 17.03 6.42
C LEU A 29 -8.59 17.74 7.78
N ARG A 30 -7.70 17.28 8.67
CA ARG A 30 -7.46 17.91 9.98
C ARG A 30 -7.06 19.38 9.84
N LEU A 31 -6.17 19.70 8.91
CA LEU A 31 -5.75 21.09 8.67
C LEU A 31 -6.93 21.97 8.21
N ALA A 32 -7.80 21.45 7.36
CA ALA A 32 -9.01 22.16 6.93
C ALA A 32 -9.98 22.37 8.09
N HIS A 33 -10.15 21.37 8.97
CA HIS A 33 -10.93 21.50 10.19
C HIS A 33 -10.36 22.59 11.11
N ASP A 34 -9.06 22.53 11.39
CA ASP A 34 -8.35 23.49 12.23
C ASP A 34 -8.46 24.93 11.73
N ILE A 35 -8.30 25.14 10.42
CA ILE A 35 -8.42 26.47 9.79
C ILE A 35 -9.87 26.95 9.87
N ARG A 36 -10.85 26.06 9.70
CA ARG A 36 -12.27 26.41 9.84
C ARG A 36 -12.59 26.87 11.26
N GLU A 37 -12.18 26.13 12.28
CA GLU A 37 -12.45 26.48 13.68
C GLU A 37 -11.74 27.78 14.09
N ARG A 38 -10.48 27.96 13.66
CA ARG A 38 -9.68 29.15 14.04
C ARG A 38 -10.08 30.42 13.30
N TYR A 39 -10.47 30.32 12.03
CA TYR A 39 -10.62 31.49 11.14
C TYR A 39 -12.01 31.62 10.50
N GLY A 40 -12.95 30.72 10.79
CA GLY A 40 -14.30 30.74 10.22
C GLY A 40 -14.35 30.45 8.72
N VAL A 41 -13.27 29.92 8.15
CA VAL A 41 -13.17 29.59 6.71
C VAL A 41 -13.95 28.32 6.41
N ARG A 42 -14.87 28.38 5.45
CA ARG A 42 -15.60 27.20 4.97
C ARG A 42 -14.90 26.57 3.77
N PHE A 43 -14.64 25.27 3.88
CA PHE A 43 -14.10 24.45 2.79
C PHE A 43 -15.26 23.68 2.13
N THR A 44 -15.64 24.08 0.92
CA THR A 44 -16.75 23.43 0.19
C THR A 44 -16.27 22.64 -1.02
N SER A 45 -15.00 22.81 -1.42
CA SER A 45 -14.38 22.10 -2.52
C SER A 45 -13.04 21.44 -2.14
N ALA A 46 -12.69 20.41 -2.90
CA ALA A 46 -11.40 19.74 -2.89
C ALA A 46 -10.85 19.62 -4.32
N MET A 47 -9.54 19.40 -4.45
CA MET A 47 -8.87 19.32 -5.74
C MET A 47 -7.86 18.16 -5.78
N GLN A 48 -7.87 17.41 -6.88
CA GLN A 48 -6.82 16.45 -7.26
C GLN A 48 -6.38 16.78 -8.70
N THR A 49 -5.14 17.21 -8.87
CA THR A 49 -4.56 17.62 -10.15
C THR A 49 -3.31 16.81 -10.39
N ASP A 50 -3.06 16.45 -11.65
CA ASP A 50 -1.91 15.64 -12.09
C ASP A 50 -1.92 14.19 -11.57
N VAL A 51 -2.87 13.86 -10.69
CA VAL A 51 -3.05 12.51 -10.17
C VAL A 51 -4.08 11.76 -11.01
N PRO A 52 -3.71 10.57 -11.51
CA PRO A 52 -4.56 9.78 -12.39
C PRO A 52 -5.58 8.86 -11.69
N GLY A 53 -5.78 8.96 -10.37
CA GLY A 53 -6.68 8.06 -9.65
C GLY A 53 -7.14 8.57 -8.29
N ALA A 54 -8.30 8.08 -7.85
CA ALA A 54 -8.87 8.35 -6.54
C ALA A 54 -9.64 7.14 -5.99
N VAL A 55 -9.46 6.81 -4.71
CA VAL A 55 -10.24 5.76 -4.02
C VAL A 55 -11.62 6.23 -3.60
N VAL A 56 -12.56 5.30 -3.50
CA VAL A 56 -13.94 5.60 -3.10
C VAL A 56 -14.05 6.15 -1.68
N GLY A 57 -13.15 5.77 -0.77
CA GLY A 57 -13.09 6.31 0.58
C GLY A 57 -12.84 7.82 0.64
N LEU A 58 -12.23 8.41 -0.39
CA LEU A 58 -12.05 9.86 -0.46
C LEU A 58 -13.40 10.58 -0.49
N VAL A 59 -14.41 10.00 -1.16
CA VAL A 59 -15.77 10.58 -1.20
C VAL A 59 -16.38 10.66 0.19
N ASP A 60 -16.19 9.61 1.00
CA ASP A 60 -16.67 9.57 2.37
C ASP A 60 -15.97 10.59 3.27
N ALA A 61 -14.63 10.65 3.19
CA ALA A 61 -13.85 11.62 3.97
C ALA A 61 -14.25 13.07 3.62
N LEU A 62 -14.34 13.39 2.34
CA LEU A 62 -14.72 14.73 1.86
C LEU A 62 -16.15 15.09 2.29
N ALA A 63 -17.12 14.21 2.04
CA ALA A 63 -18.52 14.46 2.39
C ALA A 63 -18.69 14.62 3.91
N GLY A 64 -18.02 13.79 4.71
CA GLY A 64 -18.01 13.87 6.17
C GLY A 64 -17.44 15.19 6.70
N ALA A 65 -16.49 15.80 5.99
CA ALA A 65 -15.93 17.12 6.30
C ALA A 65 -16.77 18.29 5.78
N GLY A 66 -17.93 18.04 5.15
CA GLY A 66 -18.80 19.07 4.57
C GLY A 66 -18.37 19.55 3.18
N VAL A 67 -17.45 18.85 2.52
CA VAL A 67 -17.00 19.16 1.15
C VAL A 67 -17.99 18.57 0.15
N SER A 68 -18.49 19.41 -0.74
CA SER A 68 -19.53 19.02 -1.72
C SER A 68 -18.99 18.85 -3.14
N TYR A 69 -17.84 19.46 -3.43
CA TYR A 69 -17.28 19.54 -4.78
C TYR A 69 -15.87 18.96 -4.84
N LEU A 70 -15.58 18.16 -5.85
CA LEU A 70 -14.24 17.65 -6.12
C LEU A 70 -13.85 18.02 -7.56
N SER A 71 -12.77 18.76 -7.73
CA SER A 71 -12.22 19.07 -9.04
C SER A 71 -11.03 18.17 -9.34
N VAL A 72 -11.12 17.39 -10.41
CA VAL A 72 -10.10 16.41 -10.84
C VAL A 72 -9.56 16.81 -12.20
N ALA A 73 -8.24 16.71 -12.39
CA ALA A 73 -7.62 16.83 -13.71
C ALA A 73 -6.56 15.73 -13.87
N HIS A 74 -6.88 14.76 -14.71
CA HIS A 74 -6.14 13.51 -14.87
C HIS A 74 -4.91 13.69 -15.76
N ASN A 75 -3.73 13.31 -15.28
CA ASN A 75 -2.55 13.14 -16.14
C ASN A 75 -2.23 11.66 -16.36
N TRP A 76 -2.49 11.15 -17.55
CA TRP A 76 -2.26 9.73 -17.81
C TRP A 76 -0.82 9.39 -18.22
N ALA A 77 -0.01 10.36 -18.65
CA ALA A 77 1.43 10.21 -18.91
C ALA A 77 1.89 8.91 -19.63
N GLY A 78 1.15 8.42 -20.63
CA GLY A 78 1.47 7.13 -21.29
C GLY A 78 1.00 5.86 -20.57
N ARG A 79 0.50 5.97 -19.34
CA ARG A 79 0.42 4.85 -18.37
C ARG A 79 -1.01 4.47 -17.97
N SER A 80 -1.96 5.40 -18.01
CA SER A 80 -3.38 5.11 -17.74
C SER A 80 -4.31 5.76 -18.74
N VAL A 81 -4.31 5.23 -19.95
CA VAL A 81 -5.06 5.78 -21.07
C VAL A 81 -6.57 5.51 -20.88
N PRO A 82 -7.40 6.49 -20.40
CA PRO A 82 -8.74 6.18 -19.92
C PRO A 82 -9.70 5.78 -21.05
N HIS A 83 -9.46 6.29 -22.26
CA HIS A 83 -10.26 6.00 -23.45
C HIS A 83 -10.12 4.54 -23.93
N LEU A 84 -9.07 3.81 -23.52
CA LEU A 84 -8.98 2.36 -23.79
C LEU A 84 -9.94 1.54 -22.91
N VAL A 85 -10.50 2.13 -21.85
CA VAL A 85 -11.27 1.43 -20.83
C VAL A 85 -12.57 2.14 -20.46
N GLY A 86 -13.16 2.86 -21.43
CA GLY A 86 -14.50 3.44 -21.31
C GLY A 86 -14.55 4.86 -20.77
N GLY A 87 -13.40 5.55 -20.62
CA GLY A 87 -13.34 6.92 -20.12
C GLY A 87 -14.13 7.93 -20.95
N GLU A 88 -14.31 7.66 -22.24
CA GLU A 88 -15.12 8.45 -23.17
C GLU A 88 -16.61 8.53 -22.76
N LYS A 89 -17.08 7.56 -21.96
CA LYS A 89 -18.46 7.48 -21.43
C LYS A 89 -18.66 8.27 -20.14
N LEU A 90 -17.57 8.76 -19.53
CA LEU A 90 -17.65 9.57 -18.31
C LEU A 90 -17.82 11.04 -18.71
N PRO A 91 -18.92 11.71 -18.35
CA PRO A 91 -19.05 13.13 -18.59
C PRO A 91 -18.12 13.94 -17.68
N ARG A 92 -17.73 15.14 -18.10
CA ARG A 92 -16.88 16.04 -17.29
C ARG A 92 -17.50 16.51 -15.98
N LEU A 93 -18.82 16.38 -15.83
CA LEU A 93 -19.54 16.66 -14.59
C LEU A 93 -20.44 15.48 -14.24
N PHE A 94 -20.19 14.88 -13.06
CA PHE A 94 -20.97 13.76 -12.56
C PHE A 94 -21.01 13.73 -11.03
N ARG A 95 -22.00 13.05 -10.47
CA ARG A 95 -22.09 12.80 -9.03
C ARG A 95 -21.42 11.45 -8.72
N TRP A 96 -20.38 11.47 -7.91
CA TRP A 96 -19.72 10.25 -7.43
C TRP A 96 -20.29 9.86 -6.07
N ARG A 97 -20.85 8.65 -5.96
CA ARG A 97 -21.51 8.17 -4.74
C ARG A 97 -20.75 6.99 -4.15
N ALA A 98 -20.34 7.10 -2.89
CA ALA A 98 -19.74 6.02 -2.13
C ALA A 98 -20.78 4.96 -1.72
N PRO A 99 -20.36 3.72 -1.38
CA PRO A 99 -21.25 2.68 -0.86
C PRO A 99 -22.03 3.07 0.39
N SER A 100 -21.49 3.99 1.22
CA SER A 100 -22.15 4.58 2.39
C SER A 100 -23.42 5.37 2.04
N GLY A 101 -23.58 5.78 0.78
CA GLY A 101 -24.63 6.69 0.33
C GLY A 101 -24.18 8.15 0.22
N ASN A 102 -23.04 8.52 0.81
CA ASN A 102 -22.44 9.85 0.66
C ASN A 102 -22.05 10.11 -0.79
N SER A 103 -22.03 11.38 -1.20
CA SER A 103 -21.66 11.74 -2.56
C SER A 103 -21.05 13.14 -2.64
N VAL A 104 -20.16 13.31 -3.61
CA VAL A 104 -19.64 14.60 -4.03
C VAL A 104 -19.96 14.84 -5.50
N LEU A 105 -20.06 16.11 -5.91
CA LEU A 105 -20.16 16.49 -7.31
C LEU A 105 -18.74 16.66 -7.87
N VAL A 106 -18.41 15.90 -8.90
CA VAL A 106 -17.08 15.84 -9.48
C VAL A 106 -17.04 16.60 -10.79
N TRP A 107 -16.11 17.56 -10.89
CA TRP A 107 -15.67 18.15 -12.15
C TRP A 107 -14.40 17.44 -12.59
N MET A 108 -14.49 16.60 -13.60
CA MET A 108 -13.34 15.95 -14.22
C MET A 108 -12.97 16.71 -15.49
N THR A 109 -11.74 17.21 -15.53
CA THR A 109 -11.12 17.65 -16.78
C THR A 109 -10.32 16.48 -17.33
N ASP A 110 -10.52 16.20 -18.62
CA ASP A 110 -9.81 15.17 -19.35
C ASP A 110 -9.52 15.65 -20.78
N THR A 111 -8.39 15.19 -21.33
CA THR A 111 -8.00 15.47 -22.71
C THR A 111 -7.52 14.18 -23.38
N PRO A 112 -7.71 14.04 -24.71
CA PRO A 112 -7.20 12.89 -25.46
C PRO A 112 -5.71 12.62 -25.19
N HIS A 113 -4.92 13.68 -25.04
CA HIS A 113 -3.45 13.65 -24.86
C HIS A 113 -2.99 13.55 -23.40
N GLY A 114 -3.90 13.60 -22.42
CA GLY A 114 -3.56 13.34 -21.02
C GLY A 114 -2.89 14.46 -20.26
N LEU A 115 -2.86 15.68 -20.79
CA LEU A 115 -2.40 16.87 -20.06
C LEU A 115 -3.61 17.70 -19.61
N ALA A 116 -4.53 17.08 -18.87
CA ALA A 116 -5.87 17.63 -18.68
C ALA A 116 -5.90 18.97 -17.94
N TYR A 117 -4.97 19.19 -17.01
CA TYR A 117 -4.88 20.46 -16.27
C TYR A 117 -4.30 21.60 -17.12
N MET A 118 -3.71 21.31 -18.27
CA MET A 118 -3.19 22.29 -19.23
C MET A 118 -4.18 22.65 -20.35
N GLU A 119 -5.45 22.27 -20.22
CA GLU A 119 -6.48 22.55 -21.24
C GLU A 119 -6.62 24.05 -21.54
N GLY A 120 -6.64 24.92 -20.52
CA GLY A 120 -6.73 26.36 -20.71
C GLY A 120 -5.58 26.94 -21.53
N PRO A 121 -4.31 26.65 -21.19
CA PRO A 121 -3.17 27.00 -22.04
C PRO A 121 -3.28 26.51 -23.49
N LEU A 122 -3.81 25.30 -23.73
CA LEU A 122 -4.02 24.81 -25.10
C LEU A 122 -5.04 25.63 -25.89
N LEU A 123 -5.94 26.34 -25.20
CA LEU A 123 -6.90 27.27 -25.79
C LEU A 123 -6.37 28.72 -25.83
N GLY A 124 -5.12 28.96 -25.44
CA GLY A 124 -4.49 30.29 -25.46
C GLY A 124 -4.82 31.18 -24.25
N PHE A 125 -5.42 30.63 -23.18
CA PHE A 125 -5.73 31.42 -21.98
C PHE A 125 -4.47 31.96 -21.27
N ASP A 126 -3.29 31.40 -21.53
CA ASP A 126 -2.01 31.90 -21.04
C ASP A 126 -1.29 32.80 -22.04
N THR A 127 -1.69 32.86 -23.31
CA THR A 127 -1.00 33.63 -24.35
C THR A 127 -1.69 34.96 -24.65
N ALA A 128 -2.86 34.93 -25.30
CA ALA A 128 -3.55 36.12 -25.79
C ALA A 128 -5.05 35.89 -26.03
N TYR A 129 -5.83 36.98 -25.97
CA TYR A 129 -7.27 36.96 -26.26
C TYR A 129 -7.58 36.42 -27.67
N ALA A 130 -6.77 36.76 -28.68
CA ALA A 130 -7.00 36.36 -30.07
C ALA A 130 -6.97 34.83 -30.23
N ASP A 131 -6.11 34.13 -29.48
CA ASP A 131 -6.01 32.68 -29.51
C ASP A 131 -7.28 32.04 -28.90
N VAL A 132 -7.74 32.57 -27.77
CA VAL A 132 -8.99 32.13 -27.12
C VAL A 132 -10.19 32.41 -28.03
N ASP A 133 -10.22 33.56 -28.69
CA ASP A 133 -11.26 33.97 -29.63
C ASP A 133 -11.35 33.04 -30.85
N ASP A 134 -10.22 32.51 -31.33
CA ASP A 134 -10.18 31.56 -32.44
C ASP A 134 -10.48 30.11 -32.01
N LEU A 135 -9.94 29.67 -30.86
CA LEU A 135 -9.95 28.26 -30.46
C LEU A 135 -11.16 27.85 -29.63
N LEU A 136 -11.64 28.72 -28.72
CA LEU A 136 -12.74 28.37 -27.82
C LEU A 136 -14.09 28.13 -28.56
N PRO A 137 -14.49 28.90 -29.58
CA PRO A 137 -15.73 28.63 -30.32
C PRO A 137 -15.74 27.25 -30.98
N ARG A 138 -14.56 26.77 -31.41
CA ARG A 138 -14.40 25.41 -31.98
C ARG A 138 -14.72 24.31 -30.96
N LEU A 139 -14.63 24.60 -29.66
CA LEU A 139 -15.07 23.72 -28.57
C LEU A 139 -16.61 23.63 -28.45
N SER A 140 -17.30 24.67 -28.90
CA SER A 140 -18.73 24.95 -28.64
C SER A 140 -19.65 24.56 -29.81
N ASP A 141 -19.12 24.55 -31.04
CA ASP A 141 -19.89 24.42 -32.29
C ASP A 141 -20.11 22.96 -32.77
N VAL A 142 -19.81 21.94 -31.96
CA VAL A 142 -19.98 20.53 -32.37
C VAL A 142 -20.93 19.76 -31.43
N PRO A 143 -22.24 19.69 -31.75
CA PRO A 143 -23.16 18.78 -31.09
C PRO A 143 -22.89 17.34 -31.55
N GLY A 144 -22.35 16.50 -30.67
CA GLY A 144 -22.29 15.04 -30.87
C GLY A 144 -21.08 14.50 -31.64
N GLU A 145 -20.08 15.32 -31.95
CA GLU A 145 -18.77 14.92 -32.48
C GLU A 145 -17.65 15.69 -31.74
N PRO A 146 -16.41 15.19 -31.70
CA PRO A 146 -15.39 15.70 -30.78
C PRO A 146 -14.92 17.11 -31.19
N PRO A 147 -15.02 18.14 -30.34
CA PRO A 147 -14.48 19.43 -30.67
C PRO A 147 -13.10 19.62 -30.01
N LEU A 148 -12.06 19.16 -30.72
CA LEU A 148 -10.75 19.81 -30.84
C LEU A 148 -9.95 19.06 -31.93
N PRO A 149 -9.60 19.69 -33.07
CA PRO A 149 -8.67 19.09 -34.02
C PRO A 149 -7.25 19.28 -33.49
N LEU A 150 -6.84 18.47 -32.52
CA LEU A 150 -5.42 18.11 -32.37
C LEU A 150 -5.16 16.90 -33.25
N SER A 151 -5.52 17.01 -34.54
CA SER A 151 -5.18 16.05 -35.59
C SER A 151 -3.66 15.94 -35.82
N ARG A 152 -2.87 16.76 -35.11
CA ARG A 152 -1.45 16.55 -34.88
C ARG A 152 -1.21 16.52 -33.39
N GLY A 153 -0.79 15.35 -32.94
CA GLY A 153 -0.39 15.05 -31.59
C GLY A 153 0.46 16.13 -30.93
N ILE A 154 0.22 16.34 -29.64
CA ILE A 154 1.12 17.13 -28.79
C ILE A 154 2.38 16.28 -28.59
N PHE A 155 3.53 16.67 -29.14
CA PHE A 155 4.85 16.04 -28.86
C PHE A 155 5.01 14.54 -29.20
N GLY A 156 4.35 14.02 -30.25
CA GLY A 156 4.55 12.63 -30.68
C GLY A 156 4.10 11.61 -29.63
N TRP A 157 2.98 11.88 -28.96
CA TRP A 157 2.42 10.99 -27.96
C TRP A 157 1.76 9.77 -28.61
N ALA A 158 1.88 8.65 -27.91
CA ALA A 158 1.57 7.30 -28.36
C ALA A 158 0.13 7.10 -28.87
N MET A 159 -0.84 7.86 -28.36
CA MET A 159 -2.28 7.68 -28.66
C MET A 159 -2.86 8.78 -29.55
N ASP A 160 -2.01 9.63 -30.15
CA ASP A 160 -2.44 10.83 -30.86
C ASP A 160 -3.14 10.58 -32.21
N GLN A 161 -3.19 9.32 -32.67
CA GLN A 161 -3.78 8.93 -33.95
C GLN A 161 -5.13 8.20 -33.80
N GLU A 162 -5.60 7.98 -32.57
CA GLU A 162 -6.86 7.27 -32.31
C GLU A 162 -8.07 8.20 -32.38
N ASP A 163 -9.13 7.79 -33.09
CA ASP A 163 -10.40 8.51 -33.15
C ASP A 163 -11.26 8.21 -31.91
N ILE A 164 -11.30 9.15 -30.95
CA ILE A 164 -12.06 9.01 -29.71
C ILE A 164 -13.43 9.68 -29.85
N LYS A 165 -14.48 8.86 -30.00
CA LYS A 165 -15.87 9.33 -30.02
C LYS A 165 -16.43 9.46 -28.61
N ARG A 166 -16.92 10.65 -28.24
CA ARG A 166 -17.58 10.90 -26.94
C ARG A 166 -19.07 11.07 -27.08
N GLU A 167 -19.81 10.69 -26.05
CA GLU A 167 -21.23 11.01 -25.96
C GLU A 167 -21.45 12.52 -25.84
N PRO A 168 -22.56 13.07 -26.38
CA PRO A 168 -22.87 14.49 -26.27
C PRO A 168 -22.90 14.96 -24.81
N TYR A 169 -22.13 16.01 -24.51
CA TYR A 169 -22.04 16.57 -23.17
C TYR A 169 -23.41 17.11 -22.71
N PRO A 170 -23.96 16.62 -21.59
CA PRO A 170 -25.36 16.84 -21.26
C PRO A 170 -25.67 18.18 -20.58
N TRP A 171 -24.65 18.99 -20.27
CA TRP A 171 -24.77 20.18 -19.44
C TRP A 171 -24.51 21.47 -20.24
N ASP A 172 -25.17 22.56 -19.85
CA ASP A 172 -24.97 23.91 -20.40
C ASP A 172 -23.83 24.68 -19.71
N VAL A 173 -23.00 23.97 -18.94
CA VAL A 173 -21.86 24.51 -18.18
C VAL A 173 -20.62 23.67 -18.40
N LEU A 174 -19.51 24.31 -18.73
CA LEU A 174 -18.21 23.66 -18.91
C LEU A 174 -17.19 24.27 -17.94
N HIS A 175 -16.47 23.41 -17.22
CA HIS A 175 -15.35 23.81 -16.38
C HIS A 175 -14.05 23.63 -17.14
N LEU A 176 -13.24 24.69 -17.23
CA LEU A 176 -11.91 24.68 -17.84
C LEU A 176 -10.84 24.94 -16.78
N ARG A 177 -9.76 24.16 -16.82
CA ARG A 177 -8.57 24.40 -15.99
C ARG A 177 -7.69 25.44 -16.67
N VAL A 178 -7.47 26.58 -16.01
CA VAL A 178 -6.61 27.65 -16.51
C VAL A 178 -5.44 27.88 -15.57
N GLN A 179 -4.28 28.16 -16.16
CA GLN A 179 -3.02 28.44 -15.47
C GLN A 179 -2.26 29.49 -16.28
N GLY A 180 -1.37 30.27 -15.66
CA GLY A 180 -0.73 31.39 -16.35
C GLY A 180 0.42 31.01 -17.28
N LYS A 181 0.77 29.74 -17.42
CA LYS A 181 1.75 29.27 -18.40
C LYS A 181 1.47 27.80 -18.69
N PHE A 182 1.75 27.33 -19.89
CA PHE A 182 1.82 25.90 -20.18
C PHE A 182 2.86 25.19 -19.28
N GLY A 183 2.43 24.17 -18.52
CA GLY A 183 3.27 23.35 -17.64
C GLY A 183 3.05 23.54 -16.13
N ASP A 184 3.74 22.73 -15.33
CA ASP A 184 3.63 22.74 -13.86
C ASP A 184 4.22 24.00 -13.24
N ASN A 185 3.80 24.30 -12.00
CA ASN A 185 4.29 25.47 -11.24
C ASN A 185 4.06 26.81 -11.96
N ALA A 186 3.02 26.87 -12.80
CA ALA A 186 2.69 28.03 -13.60
C ALA A 186 2.34 29.25 -12.71
N PRO A 187 2.88 30.45 -13.00
CA PRO A 187 2.59 31.64 -12.22
C PRO A 187 1.16 32.14 -12.49
N PRO A 188 0.56 32.93 -11.58
CA PRO A 188 -0.65 33.66 -11.90
C PRO A 188 -0.38 34.70 -13.00
N ARG A 189 -1.31 34.86 -13.95
CA ARG A 189 -1.21 35.90 -14.99
C ARG A 189 -2.50 36.66 -15.20
N ARG A 190 -2.34 37.95 -15.48
CA ARG A 190 -3.44 38.90 -15.74
C ARG A 190 -4.21 38.60 -17.04
N VAL A 191 -3.54 38.02 -18.04
CA VAL A 191 -4.11 37.75 -19.37
C VAL A 191 -5.42 36.96 -19.31
N ILE A 192 -5.56 36.03 -18.35
CA ILE A 192 -6.78 35.25 -18.13
C ILE A 192 -7.95 36.19 -17.78
N ALA A 193 -7.76 37.08 -16.81
CA ALA A 193 -8.80 38.01 -16.37
C ALA A 193 -9.11 39.09 -17.44
N ASP A 194 -8.09 39.58 -18.16
CA ASP A 194 -8.29 40.52 -19.26
C ASP A 194 -9.05 39.86 -20.42
N THR A 195 -8.78 38.58 -20.72
CA THR A 195 -9.50 37.81 -21.74
C THR A 195 -10.97 37.67 -21.37
N VAL A 196 -11.28 37.23 -20.14
CA VAL A 196 -12.66 37.11 -19.66
C VAL A 196 -13.39 38.46 -19.69
N ARG A 197 -12.71 39.56 -19.35
CA ARG A 197 -13.31 40.91 -19.38
C ARG A 197 -13.62 41.39 -20.81
N ARG A 198 -12.77 41.03 -21.78
CA ARG A 198 -12.93 41.40 -23.19
C ARG A 198 -13.91 40.51 -23.93
N TRP A 199 -14.29 39.37 -23.36
CA TRP A 199 -15.16 38.40 -24.02
C TRP A 199 -16.59 38.94 -24.18
N THR A 200 -16.94 39.30 -25.42
CA THR A 200 -18.25 39.88 -25.78
C THR A 200 -18.98 39.06 -26.86
N ARG A 201 -18.47 37.88 -27.23
CA ARG A 201 -19.05 37.06 -28.30
C ARG A 201 -20.46 36.55 -27.92
N PRO A 202 -21.39 36.45 -28.89
CA PRO A 202 -22.59 35.63 -28.75
C PRO A 202 -22.18 34.16 -28.59
N GLY A 203 -22.77 33.43 -27.64
CA GLY A 203 -22.43 32.04 -27.35
C GLY A 203 -22.06 31.81 -25.87
N PRO A 204 -20.97 31.09 -25.55
CA PRO A 204 -20.63 30.80 -24.16
C PRO A 204 -20.22 32.07 -23.41
N THR A 205 -20.83 32.29 -22.25
CA THR A 205 -20.42 33.37 -21.33
C THR A 205 -19.19 32.92 -20.54
N LEU A 206 -18.10 33.69 -20.62
CA LEU A 206 -16.89 33.40 -19.88
C LEU A 206 -16.91 33.98 -18.47
N ALA A 207 -16.39 33.17 -17.55
CA ALA A 207 -16.62 33.38 -16.15
C ALA A 207 -15.45 32.82 -15.32
N CYS A 208 -14.49 33.67 -14.96
CA CYS A 208 -13.38 33.28 -14.07
C CYS A 208 -13.87 33.21 -12.62
N GLY A 209 -13.48 32.18 -11.87
CA GLY A 209 -13.85 32.04 -10.47
C GLY A 209 -13.27 30.77 -9.86
N SER A 210 -13.42 30.68 -8.54
CA SER A 210 -12.97 29.52 -7.80
C SER A 210 -13.96 28.34 -7.94
N PRO A 211 -13.52 27.07 -7.81
CA PRO A 211 -14.39 25.90 -7.91
C PRO A 211 -15.67 26.01 -7.06
N ALA A 212 -15.56 26.40 -5.78
CA ALA A 212 -16.72 26.55 -4.91
C ALA A 212 -17.69 27.64 -5.36
N THR A 213 -17.16 28.82 -5.71
CA THR A 213 -17.96 30.00 -6.06
C THR A 213 -18.77 29.76 -7.33
N ARG A 214 -18.21 29.02 -8.29
CA ARG A 214 -18.86 28.75 -9.58
C ARG A 214 -19.81 27.57 -9.54
N THR A 215 -19.48 26.53 -8.78
CA THR A 215 -20.34 25.33 -8.72
C THR A 215 -21.57 25.57 -7.85
N SER A 216 -21.45 26.34 -6.76
CA SER A 216 -22.61 26.71 -5.92
C SER A 216 -23.61 27.63 -6.62
N SER A 217 -23.18 28.40 -7.62
CA SER A 217 -24.08 29.20 -8.47
C SER A 217 -24.79 28.40 -9.57
N TRP A 218 -24.39 27.14 -9.80
CA TRP A 218 -25.00 26.28 -10.81
C TRP A 218 -26.08 25.41 -10.18
N THR A 219 -27.29 25.46 -10.76
CA THR A 219 -28.39 24.55 -10.42
C THR A 219 -28.74 23.72 -11.66
N PRO A 220 -28.77 22.38 -11.57
CA PRO A 220 -29.21 21.55 -12.68
C PRO A 220 -30.66 21.89 -13.04
N ARG A 221 -30.99 21.90 -14.34
CA ARG A 221 -32.37 22.10 -14.78
C ARG A 221 -33.28 21.00 -14.21
N PRO A 222 -34.53 21.32 -13.83
CA PRO A 222 -35.50 20.30 -13.43
C PRO A 222 -35.63 19.22 -14.52
N GLY A 223 -35.43 17.95 -14.15
CA GLY A 223 -35.49 16.82 -15.09
C GLY A 223 -34.15 16.30 -15.64
N SER A 224 -33.02 16.99 -15.41
CA SER A 224 -31.69 16.51 -15.80
C SER A 224 -31.04 15.53 -14.80
N ALA A 225 -31.63 15.40 -13.61
CA ALA A 225 -31.15 14.54 -12.52
C ALA A 225 -31.16 13.04 -12.86
N THR A 226 -31.93 12.63 -13.86
CA THR A 226 -32.04 11.25 -14.36
C THR A 226 -30.89 10.83 -15.30
N ARG A 227 -30.02 11.75 -15.73
CA ARG A 227 -28.88 11.47 -16.65
C ARG A 227 -27.51 11.42 -15.96
N SER A 228 -27.43 11.54 -14.64
CA SER A 228 -26.18 11.21 -13.94
C SER A 228 -26.10 9.68 -13.81
N PRO A 229 -25.17 8.97 -14.47
CA PRO A 229 -24.93 7.59 -14.08
C PRO A 229 -24.51 7.61 -12.61
N PRO A 230 -25.25 6.97 -11.68
CA PRO A 230 -24.75 6.80 -10.33
C PRO A 230 -23.55 5.86 -10.45
N SER A 231 -22.34 6.42 -10.50
CA SER A 231 -21.15 5.61 -10.31
C SER A 231 -21.09 5.28 -8.81
N ARG A 232 -21.78 4.19 -8.41
CA ARG A 232 -21.55 3.52 -7.13
C ARG A 232 -20.19 2.82 -7.15
N ALA A 233 -19.16 3.50 -7.62
CA ALA A 233 -18.00 2.85 -8.18
C ALA A 233 -16.75 3.11 -7.34
N THR A 234 -15.88 2.11 -7.27
CA THR A 234 -14.48 2.37 -6.93
C THR A 234 -13.88 3.25 -8.01
N GLY A 235 -13.20 4.33 -7.61
CA GLY A 235 -12.76 5.38 -8.52
C GLY A 235 -11.66 4.95 -9.50
N PRO A 236 -11.21 5.85 -10.38
CA PRO A 236 -10.10 5.59 -11.29
C PRO A 236 -8.85 5.21 -10.48
N THR A 237 -8.18 4.15 -10.91
CA THR A 237 -6.80 3.84 -10.51
C THR A 237 -5.97 4.06 -11.77
N GLY A 238 -5.08 5.04 -11.83
CA GLY A 238 -4.39 5.36 -13.09
C GLY A 238 -2.91 5.76 -12.95
N GLY A 239 -2.35 5.80 -11.75
CA GLY A 239 -0.96 6.28 -11.55
C GLY A 239 -0.02 5.21 -11.10
N SER A 240 -0.52 3.97 -11.08
CA SER A 240 -0.10 3.04 -10.05
C SER A 240 1.28 2.42 -10.29
N THR A 241 1.87 2.48 -11.49
CA THR A 241 3.20 1.86 -11.68
C THR A 241 4.32 2.55 -10.89
N GLY A 242 4.19 3.85 -10.56
CA GLY A 242 5.20 4.59 -9.80
C GLY A 242 5.42 4.04 -8.38
N TRP A 243 4.41 3.47 -7.72
CA TRP A 243 4.50 3.05 -6.31
C TRP A 243 5.52 1.94 -6.07
N ALA A 244 5.67 1.03 -7.03
CA ALA A 244 6.65 -0.04 -6.96
C ALA A 244 8.09 0.43 -7.29
N ARG A 245 8.35 1.74 -7.46
CA ARG A 245 9.71 2.32 -7.58
C ARG A 245 10.38 2.60 -6.23
N GLY A 246 9.62 2.56 -5.15
CA GLY A 246 10.09 2.75 -3.78
C GLY A 246 9.55 1.65 -2.88
N ALA A 247 9.80 0.38 -3.23
CA ALA A 247 9.22 -0.77 -2.55
C ALA A 247 9.45 -0.74 -1.02
N GLN A 248 10.69 -0.45 -0.60
CA GLN A 248 11.05 -0.34 0.82
C GLN A 248 10.36 0.83 1.54
N PRO A 249 10.50 2.11 1.11
CA PRO A 249 9.85 3.21 1.82
C PRO A 249 8.33 3.14 1.79
N LEU A 250 7.73 2.58 0.72
CA LEU A 250 6.29 2.33 0.69
C LEU A 250 5.85 1.29 1.73
N SER A 251 6.62 0.21 1.93
CA SER A 251 6.38 -0.74 3.02
C SER A 251 6.50 -0.09 4.40
N LEU A 252 7.46 0.82 4.59
CA LEU A 252 7.62 1.59 5.83
C LEU A 252 6.37 2.45 6.11
N ALA A 253 5.92 3.22 5.12
CA ALA A 253 4.70 4.04 5.24
C ALA A 253 3.44 3.18 5.53
N ARG A 254 3.28 2.05 4.82
CA ARG A 254 2.16 1.12 5.04
C ARG A 254 2.20 0.46 6.43
N THR A 255 3.40 0.21 6.95
CA THR A 255 3.59 -0.28 8.31
C THR A 255 3.22 0.81 9.32
N ALA A 256 3.69 2.04 9.11
CA ALA A 256 3.34 3.20 9.95
C ALA A 256 1.82 3.40 10.04
N GLN A 257 1.11 3.33 8.92
CA GLN A 257 -0.37 3.41 8.88
C GLN A 257 -1.06 2.37 9.78
N SER A 258 -0.51 1.16 9.90
CA SER A 258 -1.08 0.11 10.75
C SER A 258 -0.71 0.33 12.22
N VAL A 259 0.56 0.65 12.47
CA VAL A 259 1.11 0.86 13.82
C VAL A 259 0.49 2.07 14.50
N VAL A 260 0.25 3.18 13.78
CA VAL A 260 -0.39 4.37 14.35
C VAL A 260 -1.83 4.09 14.78
N ALA A 261 -2.59 3.32 14.00
CA ALA A 261 -3.96 2.93 14.35
C ALA A 261 -3.99 2.00 15.58
N ASP A 262 -3.04 1.06 15.68
CA ASP A 262 -2.87 0.23 16.87
C ASP A 262 -2.46 1.08 18.08
N ALA A 263 -1.57 2.05 17.91
CA ALA A 263 -1.13 2.95 18.97
C ALA A 263 -2.26 3.83 19.51
N GLN A 264 -3.12 4.36 18.63
CA GLN A 264 -4.33 5.09 19.03
C GLN A 264 -5.29 4.19 19.81
N THR A 265 -5.48 2.94 19.38
CA THR A 265 -6.34 1.98 20.08
C THR A 265 -5.80 1.65 21.48
N VAL A 266 -4.51 1.33 21.59
CA VAL A 266 -3.85 1.04 22.87
C VAL A 266 -3.84 2.28 23.78
N GLY A 267 -3.57 3.45 23.22
CA GLY A 267 -3.61 4.73 23.94
C GLY A 267 -5.01 5.05 24.46
N ALA A 268 -6.06 4.76 23.68
CA ALA A 268 -7.44 4.90 24.12
C ALA A 268 -7.76 3.95 25.29
N PHE A 269 -7.31 2.69 25.26
CA PHE A 269 -7.45 1.78 26.40
C PHE A 269 -6.71 2.30 27.64
N ALA A 270 -5.49 2.82 27.46
CA ALA A 270 -4.72 3.41 28.53
C ALA A 270 -5.45 4.61 29.15
N SER A 271 -6.02 5.49 28.31
CA SER A 271 -6.79 6.66 28.74
C SER A 271 -8.08 6.27 29.48
N LEU A 272 -8.81 5.25 29.01
CA LEU A 272 -9.99 4.73 29.70
C LEU A 272 -9.69 4.13 31.08
N LEU A 273 -8.45 3.70 31.32
CA LEU A 273 -7.98 3.20 32.60
C LEU A 273 -7.23 4.27 33.43
N ASP A 274 -7.37 5.54 33.05
CA ASP A 274 -6.73 6.69 33.70
C ASP A 274 -5.19 6.58 33.75
N ALA A 275 -4.54 5.92 32.79
CA ALA A 275 -3.07 5.89 32.71
C ALA A 275 -2.50 7.30 32.49
N THR A 276 -1.40 7.63 33.15
CA THR A 276 -0.84 8.99 33.12
C THR A 276 -0.28 9.35 31.75
N GLY A 277 -0.78 10.44 31.16
CA GLY A 277 -0.33 11.01 29.88
C GLY A 277 -0.96 10.35 28.65
N ALA A 278 -1.84 9.36 28.80
CA ALA A 278 -2.44 8.63 27.68
C ALA A 278 -3.30 9.53 26.76
N GLU A 279 -3.82 10.64 27.27
CA GLU A 279 -4.55 11.67 26.52
C GLU A 279 -3.72 12.30 25.39
N ASP A 280 -2.39 12.28 25.50
CA ASP A 280 -1.50 12.83 24.49
C ASP A 280 -1.31 11.89 23.28
N ASP A 281 -1.53 10.58 23.43
CA ASP A 281 -1.22 9.61 22.36
C ASP A 281 -2.07 9.83 21.10
N THR A 282 -3.35 10.19 21.27
CA THR A 282 -4.22 10.51 20.13
C THR A 282 -3.78 11.80 19.44
N ARG A 283 -3.33 12.80 20.20
CA ARG A 283 -2.84 14.08 19.66
C ARG A 283 -1.56 13.88 18.86
N ASP A 284 -0.63 13.08 19.38
CA ASP A 284 0.68 12.85 18.78
C ASP A 284 0.62 11.98 17.52
N ALA A 285 -0.44 11.19 17.34
CA ALA A 285 -0.68 10.44 16.10
C ALA A 285 -0.75 11.33 14.85
N ALA A 286 -1.16 12.60 15.00
CA ALA A 286 -1.29 13.55 13.90
C ALA A 286 0.02 13.75 13.12
N GLY A 287 1.17 13.75 13.81
CA GLY A 287 2.48 13.91 13.20
C GLY A 287 2.92 12.67 12.40
N VAL A 288 2.48 11.48 12.81
CA VAL A 288 2.72 10.24 12.07
C VAL A 288 1.91 10.24 10.78
N TYR A 289 0.62 10.57 10.85
CA TYR A 289 -0.22 10.69 9.65
C TYR A 289 0.26 11.78 8.70
N GLU A 290 0.76 12.90 9.21
CA GLU A 290 1.38 13.95 8.39
C GLU A 290 2.59 13.39 7.61
N ALA A 291 3.50 12.69 8.28
CA ALA A 291 4.67 12.09 7.63
C ALA A 291 4.27 11.03 6.57
N VAL A 292 3.28 10.18 6.86
CA VAL A 292 2.72 9.24 5.87
C VAL A 292 2.14 10.01 4.67
N SER A 293 1.32 11.03 4.92
CA SER A 293 0.66 11.80 3.87
C SER A 293 1.65 12.56 2.99
N LEU A 294 2.72 13.10 3.57
CA LEU A 294 3.79 13.75 2.81
C LEU A 294 4.58 12.76 1.94
N PHE A 295 4.68 11.49 2.35
CA PHE A 295 5.20 10.42 1.50
C PHE A 295 4.21 10.01 0.40
N ASP A 296 2.91 9.94 0.70
CA ASP A 296 1.87 9.56 -0.27
C ASP A 296 1.47 10.71 -1.23
N GLU A 297 1.95 11.93 -0.99
CA GLU A 297 1.88 13.03 -1.96
C GLU A 297 2.53 12.57 -3.29
N HIS A 298 1.87 12.86 -4.42
CA HIS A 298 2.12 12.15 -5.68
C HIS A 298 3.50 12.39 -6.34
N THR A 299 4.26 13.39 -5.90
CA THR A 299 5.58 13.73 -6.47
C THR A 299 6.69 13.23 -5.55
N TRP A 300 7.43 12.21 -6.00
CA TRP A 300 8.52 11.61 -5.22
C TRP A 300 9.91 12.19 -5.56
N GLY A 301 9.99 12.95 -6.65
CA GLY A 301 11.17 13.66 -7.12
C GLY A 301 10.84 14.67 -8.21
N ALA A 302 11.84 15.40 -8.68
CA ALA A 302 11.71 16.37 -9.76
C ALA A 302 11.40 15.71 -11.12
N GLY A 303 11.20 16.52 -12.17
CA GLY A 303 10.97 16.03 -13.54
C GLY A 303 12.03 15.05 -14.04
N ASP A 304 13.30 15.24 -13.64
CA ASP A 304 14.42 14.37 -14.00
C ASP A 304 14.97 13.63 -12.74
N PRO A 305 14.27 12.60 -12.23
CA PRO A 305 14.60 11.95 -10.96
C PRO A 305 15.92 11.14 -10.95
N TRP A 306 16.65 11.08 -12.07
CA TRP A 306 17.96 10.44 -12.18
C TRP A 306 19.14 11.41 -12.03
N THR A 307 18.89 12.71 -11.91
CA THR A 307 19.97 13.71 -11.77
C THR A 307 20.31 14.00 -10.31
N HIS A 308 21.55 14.45 -10.09
CA HIS A 308 22.16 14.71 -8.79
C HIS A 308 22.33 16.21 -8.50
N GLY A 309 21.60 17.07 -9.23
CA GLY A 309 21.67 18.52 -9.03
C GLY A 309 20.98 18.94 -7.73
N ASP A 310 21.12 20.22 -7.39
CA ASP A 310 20.49 20.87 -6.24
C ASP A 310 19.45 21.92 -6.63
N GLU A 311 19.36 22.28 -7.91
CA GLU A 311 18.44 23.30 -8.40
C GLU A 311 17.41 22.77 -9.41
N GLY A 312 16.19 23.30 -9.32
CA GLY A 312 15.13 23.13 -10.32
C GLY A 312 14.80 21.68 -10.65
N GLY A 313 14.61 21.41 -11.95
CA GLY A 313 14.29 20.07 -12.46
C GLY A 313 15.38 19.02 -12.24
N HIS A 314 16.62 19.45 -11.93
CA HIS A 314 17.75 18.57 -11.71
C HIS A 314 17.92 18.11 -10.24
N SER A 315 17.08 18.62 -9.32
CA SER A 315 17.09 18.29 -7.88
C SER A 315 16.44 16.95 -7.51
N GLY A 316 16.29 16.04 -8.48
CA GLY A 316 15.55 14.79 -8.35
C GLY A 316 15.98 13.93 -7.17
N GLU A 317 17.29 13.70 -6.99
CA GLU A 317 17.81 12.90 -5.89
C GLU A 317 17.55 13.53 -4.51
N GLN A 318 17.70 14.85 -4.37
CA GLN A 318 17.48 15.52 -3.08
C GLN A 318 16.01 15.43 -2.64
N GLN A 319 15.09 15.65 -3.57
CA GLN A 319 13.65 15.50 -3.31
C GLN A 319 13.31 14.06 -2.92
N TRP A 320 13.94 13.08 -3.58
CA TRP A 320 13.77 11.67 -3.21
C TRP A 320 14.29 11.38 -1.80
N HIS A 321 15.46 11.90 -1.40
CA HIS A 321 15.97 11.75 -0.04
C HIS A 321 15.00 12.33 1.00
N TRP A 322 14.46 13.53 0.74
CA TRP A 322 13.46 14.13 1.62
C TRP A 322 12.20 13.26 1.72
N LYS A 323 11.71 12.76 0.58
CA LYS A 323 10.53 11.90 0.49
C LYS A 323 10.72 10.59 1.26
N TYR A 324 11.82 9.90 1.02
CA TYR A 324 12.20 8.69 1.76
C TYR A 324 12.31 8.97 3.26
N GLY A 325 12.86 10.13 3.64
CA GLY A 325 12.93 10.60 5.02
C GLY A 325 11.57 10.68 5.71
N GLN A 326 10.49 11.02 5.00
CA GLN A 326 9.14 11.03 5.56
C GLN A 326 8.62 9.61 5.85
N ALA A 327 8.90 8.64 4.99
CA ALA A 327 8.54 7.24 5.25
C ALA A 327 9.29 6.65 6.47
N LEU A 328 10.59 6.97 6.60
CA LEU A 328 11.38 6.61 7.79
C LEU A 328 10.80 7.25 9.05
N ARG A 329 10.56 8.56 9.01
CA ARG A 329 9.98 9.31 10.14
C ARG A 329 8.64 8.71 10.55
N ALA A 330 7.73 8.47 9.60
CA ALA A 330 6.43 7.88 9.88
C ALA A 330 6.55 6.52 10.59
N HIS A 331 7.44 5.65 10.10
CA HIS A 331 7.69 4.34 10.69
C HIS A 331 8.24 4.44 12.11
N ASP A 332 9.27 5.26 12.32
CA ASP A 332 9.98 5.37 13.60
C ASP A 332 9.13 6.08 14.66
N ASP A 333 8.45 7.18 14.28
CA ASP A 333 7.55 7.92 15.15
C ASP A 333 6.31 7.07 15.50
N GLY A 334 5.74 6.35 14.52
CA GLY A 334 4.63 5.43 14.74
C GLY A 334 4.99 4.29 15.70
N THR A 335 6.15 3.66 15.52
CA THR A 335 6.64 2.59 16.41
C THR A 335 6.89 3.11 17.82
N SER A 336 7.49 4.29 17.94
CA SER A 336 7.72 4.95 19.23
C SER A 336 6.40 5.28 19.93
N LEU A 337 5.41 5.74 19.19
CA LEU A 337 4.05 6.00 19.70
C LEU A 337 3.40 4.72 20.22
N LEU A 338 3.47 3.61 19.49
CA LEU A 338 2.92 2.33 19.94
C LEU A 338 3.61 1.82 21.21
N HIS A 339 4.95 1.90 21.30
CA HIS A 339 5.69 1.52 22.50
C HIS A 339 5.29 2.36 23.71
N ARG A 340 5.16 3.68 23.52
CA ARG A 340 4.74 4.60 24.58
C ARG A 340 3.30 4.33 25.04
N ALA A 341 2.36 4.16 24.11
CA ALA A 341 0.98 3.80 24.41
C ALA A 341 0.90 2.47 25.16
N SER A 342 1.69 1.47 24.72
CA SER A 342 1.77 0.15 25.38
C SER A 342 2.33 0.25 26.80
N ALA A 343 3.39 1.04 27.01
CA ALA A 343 3.96 1.28 28.33
C ALA A 343 2.96 1.99 29.27
N ARG A 344 2.21 2.97 28.76
CA ARG A 344 1.15 3.67 29.49
C ARG A 344 0.02 2.72 29.90
N LEU A 345 -0.47 1.89 28.96
CA LEU A 345 -1.45 0.86 29.29
C LEU A 345 -0.91 -0.09 30.38
N GLY A 346 0.36 -0.51 30.27
CA GLY A 346 1.04 -1.34 31.25
C GLY A 346 1.03 -0.79 32.68
N GLN A 347 0.96 0.53 32.89
CA GLN A 347 0.86 1.13 34.23
C GLN A 347 -0.39 0.71 35.00
N ARG A 348 -1.45 0.33 34.28
CA ARG A 348 -2.77 0.00 34.84
C ARG A 348 -3.09 -1.48 34.81
N LEU A 349 -2.29 -2.28 34.11
CA LEU A 349 -2.48 -3.72 34.01
C LEU A 349 -1.80 -4.43 35.19
N ALA A 350 -2.56 -5.27 35.90
CA ALA A 350 -2.06 -5.96 37.07
C ALA A 350 -1.01 -7.03 36.72
N ALA A 351 0.05 -7.08 37.52
CA ALA A 351 0.96 -8.22 37.58
C ALA A 351 0.31 -9.39 38.33
N ALA A 352 0.64 -10.63 37.94
CA ALA A 352 0.18 -11.81 38.67
C ALA A 352 1.02 -11.99 39.94
N PRO A 353 0.40 -12.13 41.14
CA PRO A 353 1.13 -12.40 42.37
C PRO A 353 1.96 -13.69 42.25
N GLY A 354 3.25 -13.62 42.58
CA GLY A 354 4.16 -14.78 42.57
C GLY A 354 4.67 -15.22 41.20
N ALA A 355 4.28 -14.56 40.10
CA ALA A 355 4.89 -14.78 38.80
C ALA A 355 6.29 -14.13 38.72
N LEU A 356 7.23 -14.79 38.04
CA LEU A 356 8.56 -14.27 37.75
C LEU A 356 8.50 -13.06 36.80
N ALA A 357 7.57 -13.11 35.84
CA ALA A 357 7.23 -12.00 34.96
C ALA A 357 5.76 -12.11 34.53
N THR A 358 5.13 -10.98 34.21
CA THR A 358 3.76 -10.94 33.69
C THR A 358 3.72 -10.11 32.42
N TYR A 359 3.06 -10.64 31.39
CA TYR A 359 2.79 -9.95 30.14
C TYR A 359 1.30 -9.87 29.88
N HIS A 360 0.88 -8.89 29.09
CA HIS A 360 -0.48 -8.79 28.59
C HIS A 360 -0.43 -8.75 27.06
N VAL A 361 -1.07 -9.73 26.43
CA VAL A 361 -1.20 -9.80 24.97
C VAL A 361 -2.48 -9.07 24.60
N VAL A 362 -2.35 -7.92 23.94
CA VAL A 362 -3.46 -7.04 23.58
C VAL A 362 -3.88 -7.28 22.12
N ASN A 363 -5.18 -7.40 21.89
CA ASN A 363 -5.77 -7.51 20.57
C ASN A 363 -6.54 -6.22 20.24
N THR A 364 -6.00 -5.44 19.30
CA THR A 364 -6.60 -4.20 18.80
C THR A 364 -7.69 -4.43 17.74
N CYS A 365 -7.98 -5.68 17.40
CA CYS A 365 -9.01 -6.03 16.40
C CYS A 365 -10.40 -6.12 17.03
N SER A 366 -11.44 -6.01 16.21
CA SER A 366 -12.84 -6.17 16.64
C SER A 366 -13.35 -7.62 16.64
N TRP A 367 -12.47 -8.61 16.51
CA TRP A 367 -12.79 -10.04 16.58
C TRP A 367 -11.77 -10.81 17.43
N PRO A 368 -12.13 -12.00 17.99
CA PRO A 368 -11.20 -12.85 18.71
C PRO A 368 -10.03 -13.33 17.84
N ARG A 369 -8.83 -13.41 18.40
CA ARG A 369 -7.62 -13.78 17.67
C ARG A 369 -6.81 -14.86 18.38
N THR A 370 -6.53 -15.94 17.65
CA THR A 370 -5.52 -16.95 18.02
C THR A 370 -4.30 -16.74 17.14
N ASP A 371 -3.13 -16.56 17.74
CA ASP A 371 -1.87 -16.39 17.00
C ASP A 371 -0.66 -16.78 17.87
N VAL A 372 0.51 -16.88 17.23
CA VAL A 372 1.78 -17.07 17.92
C VAL A 372 2.40 -15.71 18.23
N VAL A 373 2.69 -15.47 19.50
CA VAL A 373 3.34 -14.25 19.99
C VAL A 373 4.79 -14.52 20.35
N ARG A 374 5.64 -13.50 20.18
CA ARG A 374 7.03 -13.50 20.60
C ARG A 374 7.22 -12.49 21.71
N ILE A 375 7.56 -12.96 22.89
CA ILE A 375 7.69 -12.18 24.12
C ILE A 375 9.17 -12.11 24.49
N PHE A 376 9.70 -10.91 24.73
CA PHE A 376 11.05 -10.77 25.26
C PHE A 376 11.06 -10.89 26.79
N LEU A 377 11.80 -11.86 27.31
CA LEU A 377 12.03 -12.08 28.74
C LEU A 377 13.43 -11.57 29.12
N PRO A 378 13.53 -10.40 29.80
CA PRO A 378 14.81 -9.83 30.19
C PRO A 378 15.49 -10.68 31.27
N GLU A 379 16.81 -10.86 31.14
CA GLU A 379 17.66 -11.50 32.14
C GLU A 379 17.57 -10.79 33.50
N SER A 380 17.44 -9.46 33.47
CA SER A 380 17.28 -8.63 34.66
C SER A 380 16.01 -8.94 35.47
N SER A 381 15.01 -9.54 34.83
CA SER A 381 13.78 -10.03 35.49
C SER A 381 13.88 -11.51 35.83
N VAL A 382 14.40 -12.32 34.90
CA VAL A 382 14.54 -13.78 35.07
C VAL A 382 15.90 -14.24 34.53
N PRO A 383 16.81 -14.74 35.39
CA PRO A 383 18.13 -15.20 34.96
C PRO A 383 18.08 -16.16 33.78
N LEU A 384 19.06 -16.12 32.88
CA LEU A 384 19.10 -16.99 31.70
C LEU A 384 19.12 -18.48 32.05
N ALA A 385 19.77 -18.84 33.18
CA ALA A 385 19.83 -20.22 33.68
C ALA A 385 18.51 -20.71 34.31
N GLN A 386 17.59 -19.79 34.65
CA GLN A 386 16.31 -20.15 35.28
C GLN A 386 15.34 -20.67 34.22
N ALA A 387 15.04 -21.97 34.25
CA ALA A 387 13.99 -22.56 33.43
C ALA A 387 12.61 -21.99 33.81
N VAL A 388 11.76 -21.74 32.80
CA VAL A 388 10.44 -21.14 32.99
C VAL A 388 9.32 -21.98 32.41
N ALA A 389 8.11 -21.75 32.92
CA ALA A 389 6.87 -22.18 32.32
C ALA A 389 6.02 -20.95 31.97
N VAL A 390 5.34 -21.01 30.82
CA VAL A 390 4.39 -19.99 30.39
C VAL A 390 2.98 -20.48 30.72
N ARG A 391 2.16 -19.65 31.36
CA ARG A 391 0.78 -19.99 31.75
C ARG A 391 -0.23 -18.97 31.22
N ASP A 392 -1.40 -19.47 30.83
CA ASP A 392 -2.55 -18.65 30.46
C ASP A 392 -3.22 -18.11 31.73
N GLY A 393 -3.19 -16.80 31.95
CA GLY A 393 -3.70 -16.16 33.16
C GLY A 393 -5.22 -16.26 33.34
N ARG A 394 -5.98 -16.74 32.35
CA ARG A 394 -7.42 -16.99 32.47
C ARG A 394 -7.73 -18.35 33.10
N SER A 395 -6.88 -19.34 32.84
CA SER A 395 -7.15 -20.75 33.18
C SER A 395 -6.08 -21.40 34.07
N GLY A 396 -4.91 -20.77 34.22
CA GLY A 396 -3.73 -21.37 34.86
C GLY A 396 -3.04 -22.46 34.04
N ARG A 397 -3.59 -22.79 32.86
CA ARG A 397 -3.08 -23.84 31.98
C ARG A 397 -1.67 -23.49 31.50
N ARG A 398 -0.75 -24.47 31.58
CA ARG A 398 0.59 -24.37 30.99
C ARG A 398 0.49 -24.35 29.46
N LEU A 399 1.19 -23.41 28.84
CA LEU A 399 1.28 -23.24 27.40
C LEU A 399 2.61 -23.81 26.89
N ALA A 400 2.53 -24.57 25.79
CA ALA A 400 3.72 -24.97 25.06
C ALA A 400 4.39 -23.72 24.47
N HIS A 401 5.70 -23.62 24.64
CA HIS A 401 6.47 -22.47 24.18
C HIS A 401 7.88 -22.92 23.76
N GLU A 402 8.52 -22.07 22.96
CA GLU A 402 9.93 -22.18 22.62
C GLU A 402 10.70 -21.06 23.30
N GLU A 403 11.88 -21.39 23.80
CA GLU A 403 12.86 -20.39 24.20
C GLU A 403 13.87 -20.22 23.06
N ARG A 404 14.01 -18.99 22.57
CA ARG A 404 15.01 -18.63 21.56
C ARG A 404 15.99 -17.65 22.18
N ALA A 405 17.29 -17.93 21.99
CA ALA A 405 18.32 -17.00 22.38
C ALA A 405 18.10 -15.64 21.70
N GLN A 406 18.47 -14.58 22.41
CA GLN A 406 18.53 -13.27 21.80
C GLN A 406 19.79 -13.20 20.92
N THR A 407 19.58 -12.93 19.63
CA THR A 407 20.67 -12.83 18.64
C THR A 407 21.05 -11.36 18.46
N ASN A 408 21.85 -10.79 19.37
CA ASN A 408 22.62 -9.56 19.19
C ASN A 408 23.55 -9.37 20.40
N ASP A 409 24.83 -9.73 20.26
CA ASP A 409 25.80 -9.78 21.36
C ASP A 409 26.19 -8.40 21.90
N ASP A 410 26.07 -7.34 21.11
CA ASP A 410 26.67 -6.07 21.50
C ASP A 410 25.71 -5.15 22.26
N HIS A 411 24.50 -4.86 21.78
CA HIS A 411 23.73 -3.70 22.27
C HIS A 411 22.20 -3.85 22.29
N ARG A 412 21.65 -4.72 23.16
CA ARG A 412 20.26 -4.68 23.67
C ARG A 412 20.22 -5.25 25.10
N ASP A 413 19.10 -5.08 25.82
CA ASP A 413 18.88 -5.74 27.11
C ASP A 413 19.17 -7.24 26.97
N ALA A 414 19.93 -7.84 27.88
CA ALA A 414 20.19 -9.28 27.86
C ALA A 414 18.91 -10.05 28.21
N GLY A 415 18.70 -11.20 27.59
CA GLY A 415 17.49 -12.00 27.80
C GLY A 415 17.28 -13.08 26.75
N ARG A 416 16.03 -13.52 26.63
CA ARG A 416 15.60 -14.55 25.67
C ARG A 416 14.18 -14.31 25.18
N PHE A 417 13.84 -14.85 24.02
CA PHE A 417 12.49 -14.78 23.50
C PHE A 417 11.70 -16.03 23.85
N LEU A 418 10.49 -15.84 24.36
CA LEU A 418 9.48 -16.88 24.51
C LEU A 418 8.54 -16.79 23.30
N VAL A 419 8.49 -17.84 22.49
CA VAL A 419 7.54 -17.95 21.37
C VAL A 419 6.42 -18.88 21.81
N VAL A 420 5.19 -18.38 21.87
CA VAL A 420 4.05 -19.09 22.45
C VAL A 420 2.76 -18.80 21.69
N ARG A 421 1.93 -19.82 21.51
CA ARG A 421 0.58 -19.64 20.95
C ARG A 421 -0.39 -19.20 22.02
N ILE A 422 -1.13 -18.12 21.76
CA ILE A 422 -2.19 -17.63 22.63
C ILE A 422 -3.53 -17.79 21.92
N ASP A 423 -4.43 -18.56 22.55
CA ASP A 423 -5.73 -18.90 21.98
C ASP A 423 -6.78 -17.84 22.33
N GLU A 424 -7.58 -17.44 21.34
CA GLU A 424 -8.80 -16.64 21.51
C GLU A 424 -8.60 -15.38 22.39
N VAL A 425 -7.63 -14.52 22.04
CA VAL A 425 -7.50 -13.19 22.65
C VAL A 425 -8.74 -12.37 22.28
N PRO A 426 -9.51 -11.85 23.25
CA PRO A 426 -10.81 -11.23 22.98
C PRO A 426 -10.68 -9.98 22.09
N PRO A 427 -11.74 -9.62 21.34
CA PRO A 427 -11.75 -8.39 20.55
C PRO A 427 -11.56 -7.17 21.45
N ALA A 428 -10.72 -6.21 21.02
CA ALA A 428 -10.44 -4.98 21.76
C ALA A 428 -10.13 -5.25 23.25
N GLY A 429 -9.35 -6.28 23.53
CA GLY A 429 -9.08 -6.76 24.89
C GLY A 429 -7.71 -7.41 25.02
N SER A 430 -7.42 -7.96 26.20
CA SER A 430 -6.12 -8.59 26.47
C SER A 430 -6.24 -9.95 27.17
N VAL A 431 -5.17 -10.74 27.04
CA VAL A 431 -4.96 -11.97 27.83
C VAL A 431 -3.67 -11.79 28.63
N ARG A 432 -3.76 -12.02 29.94
CA ARG A 432 -2.58 -12.08 30.81
C ARG A 432 -1.81 -13.38 30.59
N VAL A 433 -0.51 -13.27 30.45
CA VAL A 433 0.44 -14.38 30.30
C VAL A 433 1.41 -14.33 31.46
N GLU A 434 1.51 -15.43 32.20
CA GLU A 434 2.24 -15.52 33.46
C GLU A 434 3.48 -16.39 33.26
N ILE A 435 4.64 -15.89 33.64
CA ILE A 435 5.90 -16.63 33.61
C ILE A 435 6.18 -17.13 35.02
N THR A 436 6.25 -18.44 35.20
CA THR A 436 6.58 -19.07 36.49
C THR A 436 7.89 -19.84 36.38
N ALA A 437 8.49 -20.21 37.51
CA ALA A 437 9.52 -21.23 37.48
C ALA A 437 8.94 -22.52 36.87
N ALA A 438 9.76 -23.27 36.12
CA ALA A 438 9.37 -24.59 35.65
C ALA A 438 9.22 -25.55 36.84
N ASP A 439 8.17 -26.37 36.84
CA ASP A 439 7.98 -27.41 37.85
C ASP A 439 9.10 -28.46 37.71
N THR A 440 9.75 -28.84 38.82
CA THR A 440 10.92 -29.75 38.84
C THR A 440 10.64 -31.20 38.42
N ASP A 441 9.37 -31.57 38.19
CA ASP A 441 8.92 -32.97 38.04
C ASP A 441 8.46 -33.38 36.62
N ALA A 442 8.86 -32.66 35.56
CA ALA A 442 8.55 -33.09 34.19
C ALA A 442 9.82 -33.37 33.37
N HIS A 443 10.14 -34.66 33.23
CA HIS A 443 11.14 -35.19 32.30
C HIS A 443 10.79 -35.03 30.81
N ASP A 444 9.75 -34.27 30.45
CA ASP A 444 9.46 -33.89 29.06
C ASP A 444 10.15 -32.57 28.72
N THR A 445 11.47 -32.63 28.60
CA THR A 445 12.22 -31.67 27.78
C THR A 445 12.33 -32.30 26.39
N PRO A 446 11.45 -32.01 25.41
CA PRO A 446 11.83 -32.27 24.03
C PRO A 446 13.09 -31.45 23.80
N ALA A 447 14.18 -32.11 23.40
CA ALA A 447 15.50 -31.54 23.28
C ALA A 447 15.41 -30.13 22.66
N SER A 448 15.44 -29.10 23.51
CA SER A 448 15.71 -27.77 23.02
C SER A 448 17.12 -27.89 22.50
N ALA A 449 17.33 -27.54 21.24
CA ALA A 449 18.66 -27.24 20.79
C ALA A 449 19.13 -26.07 21.67
N ALA A 450 19.78 -26.40 22.78
CA ALA A 450 20.54 -25.46 23.57
C ALA A 450 21.68 -25.02 22.65
N ALA A 451 21.39 -24.01 21.83
CA ALA A 451 22.39 -23.33 21.05
C ALA A 451 23.38 -22.78 22.07
N LYS A 452 24.57 -23.39 22.07
CA LYS A 452 25.73 -22.90 22.82
C LYS A 452 25.87 -21.40 22.57
N ALA A 453 26.10 -20.66 23.66
CA ALA A 453 26.65 -19.32 23.56
C ALA A 453 27.97 -19.38 22.76
N ALA A 454 27.98 -18.73 21.60
CA ALA A 454 29.13 -18.27 20.83
C ALA A 454 28.79 -16.79 20.58
N THR A 455 29.42 -15.80 21.21
CA THR A 455 30.80 -15.28 21.12
C THR A 455 31.08 -14.54 19.81
N GLY A 456 30.62 -13.29 19.75
CA GLY A 456 31.53 -12.14 19.65
C GLY A 456 31.56 -11.45 18.28
N TRP A 457 31.08 -10.22 18.23
CA TRP A 457 31.24 -9.32 17.09
C TRP A 457 32.71 -8.87 16.93
N ASN A 458 33.22 -8.96 15.69
CA ASN A 458 34.55 -8.53 15.27
C ASN A 458 34.44 -7.76 13.93
N PRO A 459 34.98 -6.54 13.79
CA PRO A 459 34.70 -5.65 12.65
C PRO A 459 35.46 -5.99 11.36
N THR A 460 35.89 -7.24 11.15
CA THR A 460 36.68 -7.67 9.96
C THR A 460 36.00 -8.72 9.07
N GLY A 461 34.69 -8.92 9.18
CA GLY A 461 33.92 -9.59 8.12
C GLY A 461 33.86 -11.12 8.16
N ALA A 462 33.84 -11.72 9.36
CA ALA A 462 33.30 -13.07 9.53
C ALA A 462 31.97 -12.98 10.28
N ALA A 463 30.86 -13.05 9.54
CA ALA A 463 29.55 -13.28 10.13
C ALA A 463 29.59 -14.60 10.91
N GLU A 464 28.89 -14.69 12.05
CA GLU A 464 28.40 -15.97 12.53
C GLU A 464 27.57 -16.58 11.40
N ARG A 465 28.21 -17.45 10.61
CA ARG A 465 27.53 -18.21 9.59
C ARG A 465 26.70 -19.23 10.34
N GLU A 466 25.37 -19.08 10.32
CA GLU A 466 24.55 -20.25 10.03
C GLU A 466 25.30 -20.99 8.92
N ASP A 467 25.90 -22.14 9.22
CA ASP A 467 26.54 -22.96 8.21
C ASP A 467 25.40 -23.51 7.35
N PRO A 468 25.12 -22.93 6.17
CA PRO A 468 23.95 -23.29 5.41
C PRO A 468 24.06 -24.73 4.90
N ALA A 469 25.29 -25.26 4.79
CA ALA A 469 25.51 -26.65 4.44
C ALA A 469 25.07 -27.58 5.58
N ARG A 470 25.37 -27.23 6.84
CA ARG A 470 24.90 -27.99 8.01
C ARG A 470 23.37 -27.95 8.11
N THR A 471 22.75 -26.78 8.06
CA THR A 471 21.29 -26.66 8.19
C THR A 471 20.57 -27.29 7.00
N ALA A 472 21.14 -27.24 5.80
CA ALA A 472 20.63 -27.96 4.64
C ALA A 472 20.76 -29.48 4.80
N ALA A 473 21.88 -29.98 5.33
CA ALA A 473 22.05 -31.41 5.60
C ALA A 473 21.04 -31.91 6.64
N GLU A 474 20.82 -31.14 7.71
CA GLU A 474 19.77 -31.42 8.71
C GLU A 474 18.37 -31.41 8.08
N ALA A 475 18.09 -30.44 7.21
CA ALA A 475 16.83 -30.35 6.51
C ALA A 475 16.59 -31.53 5.55
N LEU A 476 17.63 -31.96 4.82
CA LEU A 476 17.59 -33.09 3.89
C LEU A 476 17.50 -34.45 4.61
N ALA A 477 17.94 -34.53 5.87
CA ALA A 477 17.78 -35.72 6.69
C ALA A 477 16.34 -35.92 7.19
N HIS A 478 15.48 -34.89 7.11
CA HIS A 478 14.06 -35.02 7.42
C HIS A 478 13.39 -35.99 6.42
N PRO A 479 12.51 -36.92 6.86
CA PRO A 479 11.89 -37.91 5.97
C PRO A 479 11.17 -37.29 4.76
N ASP A 480 10.48 -36.18 4.99
CA ASP A 480 9.86 -35.37 3.95
C ASP A 480 10.43 -33.95 3.97
N PRO A 481 11.57 -33.68 3.31
CA PRO A 481 12.30 -32.42 3.47
C PRO A 481 11.58 -31.21 2.89
N THR A 482 10.65 -31.42 1.94
CA THR A 482 9.93 -30.37 1.22
C THR A 482 8.46 -30.22 1.61
N LEU A 483 7.97 -30.95 2.62
CA LEU A 483 6.58 -30.92 3.07
C LEU A 483 6.46 -30.30 4.46
N LEU A 484 5.67 -29.24 4.61
CA LEU A 484 5.26 -28.65 5.88
C LEU A 484 3.81 -29.01 6.20
N GLU A 485 3.53 -29.38 7.44
CA GLU A 485 2.16 -29.73 7.86
C GLU A 485 1.82 -29.23 9.26
N ASN A 486 0.69 -28.54 9.38
CA ASN A 486 0.02 -28.33 10.66
C ASN A 486 -1.36 -29.02 10.67
N GLU A 487 -2.19 -28.69 11.65
CA GLU A 487 -3.53 -29.25 11.84
C GLU A 487 -4.52 -28.84 10.74
N HIS A 488 -4.20 -27.81 9.96
CA HIS A 488 -5.11 -27.19 9.00
C HIS A 488 -4.62 -27.29 7.55
N LEU A 489 -3.32 -27.20 7.32
CA LEU A 489 -2.72 -27.08 6.00
C LEU A 489 -1.58 -28.10 5.82
N ALA A 490 -1.46 -28.62 4.60
CA ALA A 490 -0.24 -29.28 4.12
C ALA A 490 0.32 -28.50 2.94
N VAL A 491 1.61 -28.17 2.97
CA VAL A 491 2.28 -27.31 1.98
C VAL A 491 3.53 -28.01 1.46
N ARG A 492 3.62 -28.22 0.14
CA ARG A 492 4.77 -28.86 -0.50
C ARG A 492 5.53 -27.88 -1.37
N VAL A 493 6.85 -27.88 -1.26
CA VAL A 493 7.77 -27.03 -2.03
C VAL A 493 8.34 -27.79 -3.23
N ASP A 494 8.38 -27.13 -4.38
CA ASP A 494 9.12 -27.54 -5.56
C ASP A 494 10.40 -26.71 -5.69
N LEU A 495 11.53 -27.32 -5.31
CA LEU A 495 12.84 -26.69 -5.39
C LEU A 495 13.33 -26.57 -6.83
N ALA A 496 12.88 -27.39 -7.77
CA ALA A 496 13.32 -27.31 -9.17
C ALA A 496 12.81 -26.02 -9.84
N HIS A 497 11.63 -25.55 -9.44
CA HIS A 497 11.03 -24.31 -9.94
C HIS A 497 11.01 -23.17 -8.89
N ALA A 498 11.71 -23.34 -7.76
CA ALA A 498 11.76 -22.38 -6.65
C ALA A 498 10.38 -21.85 -6.21
N SER A 499 9.39 -22.74 -6.12
CA SER A 499 7.98 -22.40 -5.89
C SER A 499 7.29 -23.36 -4.93
N VAL A 500 6.05 -23.05 -4.55
CA VAL A 500 5.16 -23.94 -3.81
C VAL A 500 4.38 -24.79 -4.80
N ALA A 501 4.50 -26.10 -4.69
CA ALA A 501 3.85 -27.06 -5.57
C ALA A 501 2.38 -27.31 -5.22
N SER A 502 2.06 -27.26 -3.92
CA SER A 502 0.75 -27.67 -3.40
C SER A 502 0.47 -27.00 -2.05
N VAL A 503 -0.78 -26.61 -1.84
CA VAL A 503 -1.33 -26.16 -0.56
C VAL A 503 -2.70 -26.83 -0.39
N ILE A 504 -2.76 -27.83 0.48
CA ILE A 504 -4.00 -28.59 0.76
C ILE A 504 -4.63 -28.07 2.04
N ASP A 505 -5.91 -27.71 1.96
CA ASP A 505 -6.77 -27.51 3.13
C ASP A 505 -7.21 -28.87 3.68
N LYS A 506 -6.68 -29.26 4.85
CA LYS A 506 -6.95 -30.56 5.46
C LYS A 506 -8.39 -30.74 5.89
N SER A 507 -9.12 -29.65 6.15
CA SER A 507 -10.52 -29.73 6.57
C SER A 507 -11.45 -30.13 5.42
N THR A 508 -11.07 -29.81 4.19
CA THR A 508 -11.87 -30.05 2.98
C THR A 508 -11.21 -31.03 2.00
N GLY A 509 -9.92 -31.33 2.17
CA GLY A 509 -9.10 -32.07 1.21
C GLY A 509 -8.80 -31.30 -0.08
N ARG A 510 -9.15 -30.01 -0.14
CA ARG A 510 -9.05 -29.22 -1.37
C ARG A 510 -7.64 -28.72 -1.62
N GLU A 511 -7.15 -28.93 -2.84
CA GLU A 511 -5.95 -28.28 -3.36
C GLU A 511 -6.25 -26.82 -3.72
N LEU A 512 -5.39 -25.90 -3.29
CA LEU A 512 -5.53 -24.46 -3.53
C LEU A 512 -4.59 -23.96 -4.64
N VAL A 513 -3.55 -24.70 -4.99
CA VAL A 513 -2.55 -24.34 -6.01
C VAL A 513 -2.90 -24.94 -7.37
N ARG A 514 -2.85 -24.13 -8.43
CA ARG A 514 -3.00 -24.59 -9.80
C ARG A 514 -1.82 -25.48 -10.21
N THR A 515 -2.09 -26.57 -10.94
CA THR A 515 -1.08 -27.58 -11.32
C THR A 515 -0.34 -27.28 -12.63
N ASP A 516 -0.90 -26.42 -13.48
CA ASP A 516 -0.37 -26.07 -14.81
C ASP A 516 -0.13 -24.54 -15.01
N PRO A 517 0.48 -23.82 -14.05
CA PRO A 517 0.65 -22.37 -14.19
C PRO A 517 1.85 -22.01 -15.09
N VAL A 518 1.80 -20.81 -15.68
CA VAL A 518 2.95 -20.19 -16.37
C VAL A 518 4.12 -19.97 -15.41
N VAL A 519 3.82 -19.55 -14.18
CA VAL A 519 4.80 -19.40 -13.09
C VAL A 519 4.21 -20.04 -11.83
N GLY A 520 4.97 -20.92 -11.18
CA GLY A 520 4.55 -21.64 -9.97
C GLY A 520 4.11 -20.73 -8.81
N PHE A 521 3.47 -21.31 -7.80
CA PHE A 521 2.92 -20.55 -6.68
C PHE A 521 4.01 -19.96 -5.79
N ASN A 522 3.87 -18.67 -5.45
CA ASN A 522 4.94 -17.85 -4.89
C ASN A 522 6.23 -17.85 -5.75
N GLY A 523 6.12 -18.17 -7.04
CA GLY A 523 7.24 -18.19 -7.97
C GLY A 523 7.64 -16.78 -8.38
N TYR A 524 8.94 -16.53 -8.44
CA TYR A 524 9.51 -15.25 -8.87
C TYR A 524 9.73 -15.25 -10.38
N PHE A 525 9.41 -14.14 -11.03
CA PHE A 525 9.90 -13.83 -12.36
C PHE A 525 10.26 -12.36 -12.52
N HIS A 526 11.19 -12.11 -13.43
CA HIS A 526 11.74 -10.81 -13.78
C HIS A 526 11.52 -10.53 -15.25
N ASP A 527 11.08 -9.31 -15.56
CA ASP A 527 10.98 -8.78 -16.91
C ASP A 527 11.98 -7.64 -17.07
N SER A 528 12.82 -7.71 -18.11
CA SER A 528 13.56 -6.56 -18.64
C SER A 528 12.81 -5.93 -19.80
N TYR A 529 13.04 -4.63 -20.04
CA TYR A 529 12.41 -3.90 -21.14
C TYR A 529 13.45 -3.23 -22.02
N THR A 530 13.16 -3.12 -23.33
CA THR A 530 14.11 -2.64 -24.34
C THR A 530 14.20 -1.11 -24.40
N THR A 531 13.25 -0.38 -23.78
CA THR A 531 13.27 1.08 -23.73
C THR A 531 14.38 1.60 -22.81
N ALA A 532 14.99 2.73 -23.17
CA ALA A 532 16.04 3.36 -22.36
C ALA A 532 15.54 3.86 -20.99
N GLY A 533 16.41 3.76 -19.98
CA GLY A 533 16.28 4.46 -18.69
C GLY A 533 16.76 5.91 -18.76
N GLY A 534 16.45 6.71 -17.74
CA GLY A 534 16.94 8.09 -17.61
C GLY A 534 16.41 9.04 -18.68
N PHE A 535 15.16 8.84 -19.14
CA PHE A 535 14.55 9.67 -20.19
C PHE A 535 13.15 10.10 -19.78
N ASN A 536 12.92 11.40 -19.61
CA ASN A 536 11.68 11.95 -19.10
C ASN A 536 10.48 11.62 -19.99
N HIS A 537 9.35 11.20 -19.44
CA HIS A 537 8.11 10.89 -20.19
C HIS A 537 8.29 9.87 -21.34
N ASN A 538 9.24 8.93 -21.24
CA ASN A 538 9.49 7.94 -22.28
C ASN A 538 8.21 7.16 -22.65
N SER A 539 7.47 6.75 -21.62
CA SER A 539 6.21 6.03 -21.79
C SER A 539 5.16 6.70 -22.64
N SER A 540 5.03 8.01 -22.51
CA SER A 540 4.04 8.79 -23.25
C SER A 540 4.31 8.78 -24.75
N ARG A 541 5.57 8.56 -25.13
CA ARG A 541 6.07 8.62 -26.51
C ARG A 541 6.29 7.24 -27.13
N THR A 542 5.96 6.18 -26.39
CA THR A 542 6.19 4.79 -26.81
C THR A 542 4.87 4.03 -26.85
N THR A 543 4.55 3.46 -28.01
CA THR A 543 3.47 2.48 -28.17
C THR A 543 4.04 1.07 -28.21
N ALA A 544 3.28 0.12 -27.68
CA ALA A 544 3.50 -1.30 -27.88
C ALA A 544 2.56 -1.89 -28.93
N SER A 545 2.91 -3.07 -29.41
CA SER A 545 2.05 -3.92 -30.22
C SER A 545 1.96 -5.33 -29.63
N ASP A 546 1.10 -6.18 -30.19
CA ASP A 546 1.01 -7.61 -29.84
C ASP A 546 2.29 -8.41 -30.19
N ARG A 547 3.27 -7.79 -30.87
CA ARG A 547 4.60 -8.38 -31.09
C ARG A 547 5.51 -8.26 -29.86
N LEU A 548 5.10 -7.50 -28.84
CA LEU A 548 5.79 -7.34 -27.56
C LEU A 548 7.25 -6.87 -27.69
N GLU A 549 7.57 -6.01 -28.67
CA GLU A 549 8.92 -5.52 -28.95
C GLU A 549 9.59 -4.78 -27.78
N HIS A 550 8.80 -4.29 -26.83
CA HIS A 550 9.30 -3.62 -25.62
C HIS A 550 9.56 -4.57 -24.46
N LEU A 551 9.08 -5.82 -24.53
CA LEU A 551 9.46 -6.86 -23.58
C LEU A 551 10.82 -7.42 -24.02
N GLY A 552 11.85 -7.16 -23.22
CA GLY A 552 13.19 -7.68 -23.48
C GLY A 552 13.25 -9.17 -23.18
N THR A 553 13.46 -9.52 -21.91
CA THR A 553 13.54 -10.90 -21.47
C THR A 553 12.69 -11.11 -20.24
N ARG A 554 11.84 -12.15 -20.28
CA ARG A 554 11.22 -12.72 -19.09
C ARG A 554 12.06 -13.89 -18.60
N ALA A 555 12.46 -13.85 -17.34
CA ALA A 555 13.21 -14.91 -16.69
C ALA A 555 12.48 -15.37 -15.41
N VAL A 556 12.13 -16.65 -15.34
CA VAL A 556 11.65 -17.29 -14.12
C VAL A 556 12.84 -17.65 -13.22
N ALA A 557 12.58 -17.77 -11.92
CA ALA A 557 13.63 -18.19 -10.99
C ALA A 557 14.22 -19.56 -11.35
N PRO A 558 15.56 -19.73 -11.29
CA PRO A 558 16.19 -21.03 -11.44
C PRO A 558 15.96 -21.89 -10.19
N PRO A 559 16.33 -23.19 -10.23
CA PRO A 559 16.21 -24.09 -9.08
C PRO A 559 16.79 -23.49 -7.79
N ALA A 560 16.12 -23.77 -6.67
CA ALA A 560 16.49 -23.33 -5.34
C ALA A 560 17.22 -24.43 -4.54
N ALA A 561 18.10 -24.01 -3.64
CA ALA A 561 18.66 -24.86 -2.61
C ALA A 561 17.77 -24.84 -1.37
N LEU A 562 17.54 -26.01 -0.76
CA LEU A 562 16.97 -26.11 0.58
C LEU A 562 17.99 -25.58 1.60
N ILE A 563 17.58 -24.64 2.45
CA ILE A 563 18.45 -24.01 3.45
C ILE A 563 18.19 -24.54 4.84
N ALA A 564 16.91 -24.64 5.23
CA ALA A 564 16.53 -25.10 6.56
C ALA A 564 15.13 -25.70 6.56
N ARG A 565 14.90 -26.65 7.46
CA ARG A 565 13.60 -27.19 7.81
C ARG A 565 13.55 -27.38 9.33
N LEU A 566 12.60 -26.71 9.97
CA LEU A 566 12.46 -26.71 11.43
C LEU A 566 11.03 -27.12 11.80
N SER A 567 10.93 -28.11 12.69
CA SER A 567 9.68 -28.49 13.35
C SER A 567 9.79 -28.14 14.82
N THR A 568 8.87 -27.32 15.30
CA THR A 568 8.86 -26.86 16.69
C THR A 568 7.47 -27.00 17.29
N VAL A 569 7.35 -26.75 18.59
CA VAL A 569 6.06 -26.80 19.30
C VAL A 569 5.12 -25.67 18.89
N THR A 570 5.60 -24.58 18.28
CA THR A 570 4.75 -23.49 17.79
C THR A 570 4.61 -23.41 16.28
N ALA A 571 5.51 -24.00 15.48
CA ALA A 571 5.41 -23.92 14.02
C ALA A 571 6.18 -25.02 13.28
N GLU A 572 5.82 -25.18 12.01
CA GLU A 572 6.67 -25.78 10.98
C GLU A 572 7.24 -24.64 10.12
N THR A 573 8.55 -24.66 9.83
CA THR A 573 9.20 -23.65 8.99
C THR A 573 10.11 -24.30 7.94
N LEU A 574 10.05 -23.84 6.69
CA LEU A 574 10.96 -24.25 5.61
C LEU A 574 11.56 -23.03 4.93
N THR A 575 12.88 -23.03 4.76
CA THR A 575 13.60 -21.96 4.07
C THR A 575 14.32 -22.52 2.85
N TYR A 576 14.17 -21.87 1.70
CA TYR A 576 14.91 -22.17 0.47
C TYR A 576 15.45 -20.89 -0.18
N GLU A 577 16.50 -21.02 -1.00
CA GLU A 577 17.19 -19.89 -1.60
C GLU A 577 17.54 -20.14 -3.07
N THR A 578 17.36 -19.11 -3.90
CA THR A 578 17.74 -19.10 -5.31
C THR A 578 18.43 -17.77 -5.67
N ARG A 579 19.03 -17.71 -6.86
CA ARG A 579 19.67 -16.51 -7.42
C ARG A 579 19.01 -16.18 -8.77
N PRO A 580 17.85 -15.51 -8.77
CA PRO A 580 17.08 -15.28 -9.99
C PRO A 580 17.59 -14.06 -10.76
N ALA A 581 17.20 -13.93 -12.03
CA ALA A 581 17.51 -12.73 -12.81
C ALA A 581 16.97 -11.46 -12.12
N GLY A 582 17.71 -10.35 -12.21
CA GLY A 582 17.33 -9.08 -11.59
C GLY A 582 17.57 -8.99 -10.07
N ALA A 583 18.13 -10.04 -9.44
CA ALA A 583 18.46 -10.06 -8.02
C ALA A 583 19.74 -10.87 -7.74
N ASN A 584 20.44 -10.51 -6.68
CA ASN A 584 21.63 -11.21 -6.19
C ASN A 584 21.25 -12.48 -5.42
N ARG A 585 20.13 -12.42 -4.70
CA ARG A 585 19.61 -13.51 -3.85
C ARG A 585 18.12 -13.34 -3.60
N LEU A 586 17.38 -14.45 -3.64
CA LEU A 586 16.03 -14.58 -3.12
C LEU A 586 16.00 -15.72 -2.10
N ARG A 587 15.72 -15.40 -0.84
CA ARG A 587 15.48 -16.37 0.23
C ARG A 587 14.01 -16.36 0.61
N THR A 588 13.35 -17.50 0.48
CA THR A 588 11.94 -17.69 0.85
C THR A 588 11.84 -18.51 2.12
N THR A 589 11.07 -18.01 3.09
CA THR A 589 10.72 -18.72 4.32
C THR A 589 9.22 -18.93 4.37
N LEU A 590 8.78 -20.18 4.47
CA LEU A 590 7.40 -20.59 4.66
C LEU A 590 7.18 -20.96 6.13
N THR A 591 6.11 -20.46 6.75
CA THR A 591 5.77 -20.77 8.14
C THR A 591 4.32 -21.24 8.25
N LEU A 592 4.12 -22.39 8.88
CA LEU A 592 2.82 -22.90 9.33
C LEU A 592 2.81 -22.93 10.86
N SER A 593 2.19 -21.93 11.49
CA SER A 593 2.02 -21.93 12.95
C SER A 593 1.03 -23.03 13.39
N ARG A 594 1.35 -23.74 14.48
CA ARG A 594 0.51 -24.80 15.05
C ARG A 594 -0.84 -24.24 15.50
N GLY A 595 -1.93 -24.87 15.10
CA GLY A 595 -3.30 -24.46 15.41
C GLY A 595 -3.75 -23.13 14.79
N VAL A 596 -3.02 -22.61 13.79
CA VAL A 596 -3.42 -21.42 13.03
C VAL A 596 -3.63 -21.83 11.56
N PRO A 597 -4.83 -21.66 10.98
CA PRO A 597 -5.12 -22.03 9.59
C PRO A 597 -4.60 -20.97 8.60
N ARG A 598 -3.30 -20.71 8.63
CA ARG A 598 -2.64 -19.68 7.81
C ARG A 598 -1.25 -20.14 7.38
N LEU A 599 -0.91 -19.91 6.12
CA LEU A 599 0.45 -19.99 5.60
C LEU A 599 1.02 -18.58 5.53
N ASP A 600 2.16 -18.36 6.18
CA ASP A 600 2.92 -17.12 6.10
C ASP A 600 4.15 -17.32 5.20
N ILE A 601 4.39 -16.38 4.30
CA ILE A 601 5.44 -16.40 3.29
C ILE A 601 6.29 -15.14 3.43
N GLU A 602 7.58 -15.30 3.66
CA GLU A 602 8.55 -14.20 3.66
C GLU A 602 9.53 -14.39 2.50
N ASN A 603 9.55 -13.45 1.55
CA ASN A 603 10.49 -13.44 0.44
C ASN A 603 11.52 -12.32 0.64
N ARG A 604 12.72 -12.64 1.14
CA ARG A 604 13.82 -11.69 1.28
C ARG A 604 14.63 -11.62 -0.02
N LEU A 605 14.51 -10.49 -0.71
CA LEU A 605 15.14 -10.22 -1.99
C LEU A 605 16.27 -9.21 -1.80
N ASP A 606 17.45 -9.54 -2.31
CA ASP A 606 18.63 -8.67 -2.40
C ASP A 606 18.90 -8.35 -3.86
N LYS A 607 18.99 -7.06 -4.21
CA LYS A 607 19.27 -6.63 -5.57
C LYS A 607 20.07 -5.33 -5.64
N ASP A 608 20.87 -5.26 -6.70
CA ASP A 608 21.60 -4.05 -7.06
C ASP A 608 20.71 -3.00 -7.73
N ARG A 609 21.14 -1.74 -7.63
CA ARG A 609 20.50 -0.61 -8.32
C ARG A 609 20.80 -0.66 -9.82
N THR A 610 19.79 -0.50 -10.67
CA THR A 610 19.96 -0.41 -12.12
C THR A 610 19.05 0.64 -12.78
N LEU A 611 19.57 1.30 -13.82
CA LEU A 611 18.82 2.19 -14.70
C LEU A 611 18.14 1.45 -15.86
N GLY A 612 18.57 0.21 -16.14
CA GLY A 612 17.92 -0.65 -17.13
C GLY A 612 16.48 -0.94 -16.71
N LYS A 613 15.54 -0.80 -17.66
CA LYS A 613 14.12 -0.94 -17.35
C LYS A 613 13.77 -2.36 -16.96
N GLU A 614 13.07 -2.50 -15.85
CA GLU A 614 12.74 -3.80 -15.27
C GLU A 614 11.44 -3.80 -14.46
N SER A 615 10.95 -5.01 -14.21
CA SER A 615 9.88 -5.34 -13.27
C SER A 615 10.13 -6.71 -12.68
N ALA A 616 9.72 -6.93 -11.44
CA ALA A 616 9.71 -8.25 -10.83
C ALA A 616 8.38 -8.53 -10.15
N TYR A 617 8.04 -9.80 -10.06
CA TYR A 617 6.74 -10.25 -9.55
C TYR A 617 6.88 -11.54 -8.74
N PHE A 618 5.94 -11.74 -7.82
CA PHE A 618 5.58 -13.07 -7.30
C PHE A 618 4.20 -13.48 -7.83
N ALA A 619 4.10 -14.69 -8.39
CA ALA A 619 2.84 -15.24 -8.91
C ALA A 619 2.12 -16.12 -7.87
N PHE A 620 0.80 -16.02 -7.79
CA PHE A 620 -0.04 -16.84 -6.91
C PHE A 620 -1.23 -17.42 -7.71
N PRO A 621 -1.00 -18.50 -8.48
CA PRO A 621 -2.03 -19.14 -9.30
C PRO A 621 -2.89 -20.08 -8.45
N PHE A 622 -4.13 -19.67 -8.17
CA PHE A 622 -5.07 -20.47 -7.40
C PHE A 622 -5.82 -21.49 -8.27
N ALA A 623 -6.16 -22.64 -7.68
CA ALA A 623 -6.96 -23.70 -8.30
C ALA A 623 -8.46 -23.35 -8.40
N PHE A 624 -8.75 -22.23 -9.05
CA PHE A 624 -10.09 -21.79 -9.42
C PHE A 624 -10.15 -21.54 -10.93
N ASP A 625 -11.32 -21.80 -11.51
CA ASP A 625 -11.54 -21.62 -12.95
C ASP A 625 -12.11 -20.23 -13.26
N ASP A 626 -13.15 -19.81 -12.52
CA ASP A 626 -13.80 -18.50 -12.67
C ASP A 626 -14.10 -17.88 -11.30
N PRO A 627 -13.07 -17.36 -10.59
CA PRO A 627 -13.25 -16.86 -9.24
C PRO A 627 -13.93 -15.51 -9.19
N VAL A 628 -14.78 -15.36 -8.18
CA VAL A 628 -15.25 -14.04 -7.74
C VAL A 628 -14.12 -13.36 -6.96
N VAL A 629 -13.47 -12.38 -7.58
CA VAL A 629 -12.37 -11.61 -6.96
C VAL A 629 -12.92 -10.41 -6.20
N ARG A 630 -12.43 -10.19 -4.98
CA ARG A 630 -12.62 -8.95 -4.21
C ARG A 630 -11.27 -8.45 -3.73
N MET A 631 -11.07 -7.14 -3.75
CA MET A 631 -9.85 -6.49 -3.32
C MET A 631 -10.19 -5.33 -2.40
N GLU A 632 -9.39 -5.15 -1.36
CA GLU A 632 -9.50 -4.00 -0.49
C GLU A 632 -9.05 -2.72 -1.18
N ALA A 633 -9.89 -1.68 -1.12
CA ALA A 633 -9.56 -0.31 -1.45
C ALA A 633 -9.83 0.57 -0.22
N SER A 634 -9.14 1.70 -0.07
CA SER A 634 -9.37 2.58 1.08
C SER A 634 -10.82 3.08 1.08
N GLY A 635 -11.49 2.90 2.22
CA GLY A 635 -12.93 3.14 2.39
C GLY A 635 -13.86 2.25 1.53
N GLY A 636 -13.41 1.14 0.94
CA GLY A 636 -14.28 0.30 0.12
C GLY A 636 -13.71 -1.05 -0.35
N VAL A 637 -14.38 -1.65 -1.34
CA VAL A 637 -13.99 -2.92 -1.97
C VAL A 637 -14.19 -2.79 -3.48
N THR A 638 -13.30 -3.38 -4.27
CA THR A 638 -13.41 -3.49 -5.74
C THR A 638 -13.22 -4.94 -6.21
N GLY A 639 -13.52 -5.25 -7.48
CA GLY A 639 -13.37 -6.61 -8.04
C GLY A 639 -14.52 -7.07 -8.93
N THR A 640 -14.65 -8.40 -9.14
CA THR A 640 -15.56 -9.02 -10.12
C THR A 640 -17.02 -8.58 -9.92
N GLY A 641 -17.63 -8.02 -10.97
CA GLY A 641 -19.04 -7.59 -10.94
C GLY A 641 -19.32 -6.37 -10.06
N LEU A 642 -18.29 -5.73 -9.49
CA LEU A 642 -18.45 -4.46 -8.79
C LEU A 642 -18.29 -3.30 -9.77
N PRO A 643 -19.14 -2.26 -9.66
CA PRO A 643 -19.04 -1.06 -10.46
C PRO A 643 -17.68 -0.36 -10.29
N VAL A 644 -17.10 0.06 -11.41
CA VAL A 644 -15.88 0.89 -11.48
C VAL A 644 -16.18 2.14 -12.30
N VAL A 645 -15.47 3.24 -12.01
CA VAL A 645 -15.61 4.46 -12.79
C VAL A 645 -15.11 4.18 -14.22
N PRO A 646 -15.88 4.48 -15.28
CA PRO A 646 -15.39 4.33 -16.64
C PRO A 646 -14.07 5.11 -16.81
N GLY A 647 -13.05 4.50 -17.41
CA GLY A 647 -11.70 5.08 -17.46
C GLY A 647 -10.73 4.56 -16.39
N SER A 648 -11.19 3.85 -15.35
CA SER A 648 -10.29 3.21 -14.36
C SER A 648 -9.35 2.19 -15.03
N ALA A 649 -8.04 2.25 -14.76
CA ALA A 649 -7.11 1.26 -15.30
C ALA A 649 -7.48 -0.16 -14.86
N ARG A 650 -7.36 -1.11 -15.79
CA ARG A 650 -7.67 -2.53 -15.57
C ARG A 650 -6.42 -3.39 -15.45
N HIS A 651 -5.33 -2.92 -16.06
CA HIS A 651 -4.04 -3.60 -16.19
C HIS A 651 -3.09 -3.33 -15.03
N MET A 652 -3.47 -2.50 -14.06
CA MET A 652 -2.70 -2.27 -12.82
C MET A 652 -3.67 -1.84 -11.73
N ARG A 653 -3.58 -2.47 -10.55
CA ARG A 653 -4.41 -2.13 -9.39
C ARG A 653 -3.56 -2.07 -8.14
N ALA A 654 -3.91 -1.18 -7.21
CA ALA A 654 -3.45 -1.29 -5.84
C ALA A 654 -4.48 -2.04 -4.99
N VAL A 655 -3.94 -2.88 -4.12
CA VAL A 655 -4.65 -3.44 -2.98
C VAL A 655 -4.14 -2.79 -1.70
N ARG A 656 -5.05 -2.52 -0.77
CA ARG A 656 -4.66 -2.07 0.57
C ARG A 656 -3.96 -3.19 1.33
N ARG A 657 -4.63 -4.26 1.71
CA ARG A 657 -4.01 -5.37 2.46
C ARG A 657 -4.35 -6.73 1.87
N TRP A 658 -5.55 -6.92 1.34
CA TRP A 658 -6.03 -8.25 0.98
C TRP A 658 -6.78 -8.33 -0.35
N VAL A 659 -6.66 -9.50 -0.96
CA VAL A 659 -7.45 -10.00 -2.09
C VAL A 659 -8.13 -11.28 -1.64
N THR A 660 -9.39 -11.47 -2.03
CA THR A 660 -10.06 -12.75 -1.87
C THR A 660 -10.51 -13.28 -3.23
N LEU A 661 -10.35 -14.58 -3.43
CA LEU A 661 -10.85 -15.31 -4.59
C LEU A 661 -11.81 -16.38 -4.07
N ALA A 662 -13.02 -16.45 -4.62
CA ALA A 662 -14.02 -17.42 -4.17
C ALA A 662 -14.66 -18.15 -5.34
N ASP A 663 -14.72 -19.47 -5.26
CA ASP A 663 -15.37 -20.36 -6.23
C ASP A 663 -15.69 -21.73 -5.60
N LYS A 664 -16.75 -22.38 -6.09
CA LYS A 664 -17.15 -23.76 -5.73
C LYS A 664 -17.15 -24.04 -4.22
N GLY A 665 -17.79 -23.16 -3.44
CA GLY A 665 -17.96 -23.37 -1.99
C GLY A 665 -16.73 -23.09 -1.12
N CYS A 666 -15.61 -22.60 -1.66
CA CYS A 666 -14.50 -22.12 -0.85
C CYS A 666 -13.98 -20.76 -1.32
N ALA A 667 -13.44 -20.01 -0.36
CA ALA A 667 -12.78 -18.75 -0.56
C ALA A 667 -11.37 -18.80 -0.01
N VAL A 668 -10.45 -18.22 -0.76
CA VAL A 668 -9.09 -17.96 -0.35
C VAL A 668 -8.92 -16.48 -0.10
N ALA A 669 -8.24 -16.15 0.99
CA ALA A 669 -7.75 -14.82 1.31
C ALA A 669 -6.23 -14.81 1.13
N TRP A 670 -5.76 -13.88 0.30
CA TRP A 670 -4.35 -13.57 0.08
C TRP A 670 -4.09 -12.15 0.59
N SER A 671 -3.06 -11.98 1.40
CA SER A 671 -2.69 -10.69 1.98
C SER A 671 -1.27 -10.32 1.59
N SER A 672 -1.03 -9.03 1.40
CA SER A 672 0.29 -8.44 1.17
C SER A 672 0.52 -7.26 2.12
N GLN A 673 1.54 -7.38 2.97
CA GLN A 673 1.97 -6.27 3.83
C GLN A 673 2.68 -5.21 2.99
N ASP A 674 3.58 -5.65 2.11
CA ASP A 674 4.65 -4.81 1.57
C ASP A 674 4.38 -4.30 0.16
N ALA A 675 3.89 -5.15 -0.75
CA ALA A 675 3.66 -4.82 -2.15
C ALA A 675 2.16 -4.56 -2.42
N PRO A 676 1.73 -3.32 -2.69
CA PRO A 676 0.32 -3.03 -2.97
C PRO A 676 -0.07 -3.28 -4.42
N LEU A 677 0.87 -3.31 -5.36
CA LEU A 677 0.54 -3.46 -6.78
C LEU A 677 0.27 -4.91 -7.15
N VAL A 678 -0.83 -5.10 -7.86
CA VAL A 678 -1.25 -6.40 -8.36
C VAL A 678 -1.77 -6.32 -9.80
N GLN A 679 -1.56 -7.41 -10.54
CA GLN A 679 -2.26 -7.73 -11.79
C GLN A 679 -2.98 -9.07 -11.64
N PHE A 680 -4.02 -9.28 -12.44
CA PHE A 680 -4.88 -10.46 -12.36
C PHE A 680 -5.00 -11.09 -13.73
N GLY A 681 -4.99 -12.42 -13.81
CA GLY A 681 -5.26 -13.12 -15.06
C GLY A 681 -4.05 -13.16 -15.99
N ASN A 682 -3.50 -11.99 -16.28
CA ASN A 682 -2.39 -11.82 -17.18
C ASN A 682 -1.44 -10.72 -16.68
N VAL A 683 -0.24 -10.66 -17.25
CA VAL A 683 0.68 -9.54 -17.05
C VAL A 683 0.59 -8.62 -18.25
N ALA A 684 0.23 -7.37 -18.02
CA ALA A 684 0.17 -6.38 -19.11
C ALA A 684 1.54 -5.74 -19.32
N LEU A 685 1.93 -5.60 -20.58
CA LEU A 685 3.11 -4.84 -20.97
C LEU A 685 2.88 -3.37 -20.56
N PRO A 686 3.81 -2.70 -19.89
CA PRO A 686 3.55 -1.40 -19.27
C PRO A 686 3.56 -0.22 -20.25
N TYR A 687 3.32 -0.44 -21.53
CA TYR A 687 3.26 0.59 -22.59
C TYR A 687 1.93 0.47 -23.33
N ALA A 688 1.28 1.60 -23.61
CA ALA A 688 -0.02 1.63 -24.30
C ALA A 688 0.05 0.90 -25.65
N PRO A 689 -0.95 0.10 -26.05
CA PRO A 689 -2.27 -0.08 -25.41
C PRO A 689 -2.31 -1.17 -24.32
N PHE A 690 -1.16 -1.51 -23.74
CA PHE A 690 -0.98 -2.48 -22.65
C PHE A 690 -1.33 -3.92 -23.05
N PRO A 691 -0.73 -4.46 -24.14
CA PRO A 691 -0.99 -5.81 -24.58
C PRO A 691 -0.62 -6.83 -23.49
N ARG A 692 -1.26 -7.99 -23.54
CA ARG A 692 -0.98 -9.10 -22.63
C ARG A 692 0.35 -9.73 -23.01
N THR A 693 1.11 -10.16 -22.00
CA THR A 693 2.44 -10.74 -22.22
C THR A 693 2.46 -12.26 -22.08
N MET A 694 1.41 -12.86 -21.52
CA MET A 694 1.30 -14.33 -21.42
C MET A 694 0.37 -14.87 -22.51
N GLY A 695 0.73 -16.05 -23.04
CA GLY A 695 0.05 -16.68 -24.18
C GLY A 695 -1.38 -17.15 -23.90
N HIS A 696 -1.80 -17.21 -22.62
CA HIS A 696 -3.18 -17.47 -22.21
C HIS A 696 -3.47 -16.75 -20.89
N ASP A 697 -4.76 -16.62 -20.55
CA ASP A 697 -5.19 -16.02 -19.28
C ASP A 697 -5.32 -17.07 -18.18
N GLU A 698 -4.92 -16.68 -16.96
CA GLU A 698 -5.09 -17.45 -15.74
C GLU A 698 -5.97 -16.67 -14.75
N PRO A 699 -7.30 -16.64 -14.92
CA PRO A 699 -8.20 -15.71 -14.19
C PRO A 699 -8.12 -15.80 -12.65
N ALA A 700 -7.60 -16.90 -12.12
CA ALA A 700 -7.37 -17.14 -10.70
C ALA A 700 -5.93 -16.85 -10.23
N THR A 701 -5.11 -16.19 -11.04
CA THR A 701 -3.73 -15.85 -10.69
C THR A 701 -3.61 -14.39 -10.27
N VAL A 702 -3.01 -14.18 -9.10
CA VAL A 702 -2.59 -12.86 -8.61
C VAL A 702 -1.10 -12.69 -8.86
N PHE A 703 -0.73 -11.67 -9.62
CA PHE A 703 0.66 -11.27 -9.82
C PHE A 703 0.97 -10.09 -8.92
N SER A 704 1.70 -10.32 -7.83
CA SER A 704 2.18 -9.25 -6.94
C SER A 704 3.36 -8.56 -7.60
N TRP A 705 3.18 -7.31 -8.02
CA TRP A 705 4.19 -6.52 -8.68
C TRP A 705 5.08 -5.83 -7.64
N ILE A 706 6.16 -6.50 -7.27
CA ILE A 706 6.95 -6.16 -6.08
C ILE A 706 7.86 -4.95 -6.27
N HIS A 707 8.40 -4.77 -7.47
CA HIS A 707 9.18 -3.59 -7.82
C HIS A 707 9.21 -3.37 -9.33
N ASN A 708 9.39 -2.12 -9.77
CA ASN A 708 9.74 -1.76 -11.14
C ASN A 708 10.54 -0.47 -11.20
N ASN A 709 11.10 -0.16 -12.36
CA ASN A 709 11.66 1.15 -12.63
C ASN A 709 11.19 1.71 -13.98
N LEU A 710 9.88 1.62 -14.23
CA LEU A 710 9.25 2.01 -15.49
C LEU A 710 8.83 3.48 -15.55
N TRP A 711 8.16 4.02 -14.53
CA TRP A 711 7.65 5.41 -14.53
C TRP A 711 8.70 6.53 -14.70
N ASP A 712 8.71 7.24 -15.83
CA ASP A 712 9.89 7.99 -16.29
C ASP A 712 10.03 9.45 -15.82
N THR A 713 9.19 9.89 -14.89
CA THR A 713 9.12 11.27 -14.39
C THR A 713 8.95 11.21 -12.89
N ASN A 714 9.37 12.20 -12.09
CA ASN A 714 9.00 12.37 -10.66
C ASN A 714 9.05 11.18 -9.67
N PHE A 715 9.59 10.02 -10.04
CA PHE A 715 9.81 8.86 -9.19
C PHE A 715 11.24 8.33 -9.37
N PRO A 716 11.81 7.66 -8.35
CA PRO A 716 13.18 7.15 -8.41
C PRO A 716 13.41 6.29 -9.64
N SER A 717 14.37 6.68 -10.49
CA SER A 717 14.63 5.98 -11.76
C SER A 717 15.30 4.63 -11.61
N ALA A 718 15.79 4.30 -10.41
CA ALA A 718 16.42 3.06 -10.06
C ALA A 718 16.25 2.80 -8.57
N GLN A 719 16.26 1.53 -8.16
CA GLN A 719 16.20 1.12 -6.76
C GLN A 719 17.11 -0.09 -6.55
N GLY A 720 17.82 -0.12 -5.41
CA GLY A 720 18.57 -1.26 -4.92
C GLY A 720 18.26 -1.44 -3.44
N PHE A 721 18.12 -2.67 -2.98
CA PHE A 721 17.70 -2.98 -1.62
C PHE A 721 17.99 -4.44 -1.26
N GLU A 722 18.11 -4.69 0.04
CA GLU A 722 17.80 -5.99 0.63
C GLU A 722 16.54 -5.84 1.48
N PHE A 723 15.44 -6.45 1.04
CA PHE A 723 14.11 -6.19 1.57
C PHE A 723 13.24 -7.44 1.57
N THR A 724 12.32 -7.54 2.54
CA THR A 724 11.41 -8.69 2.68
C THR A 724 10.00 -8.32 2.25
N PHE A 725 9.46 -9.06 1.28
CA PHE A 725 8.04 -9.02 0.91
C PHE A 725 7.29 -10.12 1.66
N ARG A 726 6.27 -9.74 2.43
CA ARG A 726 5.50 -10.64 3.30
C ARG A 726 4.09 -10.84 2.77
N TYR A 727 3.69 -12.10 2.70
CA TYR A 727 2.37 -12.54 2.29
C TYR A 727 1.78 -13.50 3.31
N SER A 728 0.45 -13.53 3.38
CA SER A 728 -0.28 -14.53 4.17
C SER A 728 -1.44 -15.09 3.37
N LEU A 729 -1.67 -16.39 3.52
CA LEU A 729 -2.70 -17.15 2.84
C LEU A 729 -3.57 -17.87 3.87
N ALA A 730 -4.89 -17.76 3.75
CA ALA A 730 -5.83 -18.59 4.49
C ALA A 730 -7.04 -18.94 3.61
N CYS A 731 -7.67 -20.07 3.86
CA CYS A 731 -8.90 -20.49 3.18
C CYS A 731 -10.05 -20.65 4.17
N ALA A 732 -11.27 -20.58 3.67
CA ALA A 732 -12.46 -20.93 4.42
C ALA A 732 -13.59 -21.42 3.48
N PRO A 733 -14.51 -22.27 3.97
CA PRO A 733 -15.76 -22.56 3.27
C PRO A 733 -16.58 -21.29 3.07
N THR A 734 -17.28 -21.16 1.94
CA THR A 734 -18.28 -20.12 1.73
C THR A 734 -19.67 -20.66 2.03
N ALA A 735 -20.31 -20.19 3.10
CA ALA A 735 -21.73 -20.48 3.33
C ALA A 735 -22.58 -19.85 2.22
N ASP A 736 -23.44 -20.69 1.60
CA ASP A 736 -24.47 -20.40 0.60
C ASP A 736 -24.07 -19.41 -0.50
N GLY A 737 -23.44 -19.91 -1.57
CA GLY A 737 -23.52 -19.50 -3.00
C GLY A 737 -23.59 -18.01 -3.41
N SER A 738 -23.52 -17.08 -2.48
CA SER A 738 -23.93 -15.68 -2.61
C SER A 738 -22.75 -14.72 -2.50
N GLY A 739 -21.56 -15.24 -2.17
CA GLY A 739 -20.28 -14.51 -2.16
C GLY A 739 -20.24 -13.26 -1.27
N ARG A 740 -21.20 -13.10 -0.34
CA ARG A 740 -21.47 -11.80 0.31
C ARG A 740 -20.94 -11.62 1.74
N ALA A 741 -20.58 -12.66 2.48
CA ALA A 741 -20.27 -12.48 3.93
C ALA A 741 -19.04 -13.22 4.51
N PRO A 742 -18.67 -14.47 4.13
CA PRO A 742 -17.53 -15.15 4.75
C PRO A 742 -16.09 -14.70 4.35
N PRO A 743 -15.79 -14.05 3.20
CA PRO A 743 -14.41 -13.74 2.82
C PRO A 743 -13.71 -12.73 3.74
N ARG A 744 -14.47 -11.84 4.41
CA ARG A 744 -13.92 -10.74 5.22
C ARG A 744 -13.22 -11.22 6.48
N ARG A 745 -13.66 -12.31 7.13
CA ARG A 745 -13.00 -12.83 8.34
C ARG A 745 -11.68 -13.52 8.02
N SER A 746 -11.62 -14.29 6.93
CA SER A 746 -10.36 -14.89 6.45
C SER A 746 -9.40 -13.82 5.94
N ALA A 747 -9.89 -12.83 5.19
CA ALA A 747 -9.13 -11.66 4.79
C ALA A 747 -8.58 -10.88 5.99
N ALA A 748 -9.40 -10.66 7.03
CA ALA A 748 -8.98 -9.99 8.25
C ALA A 748 -7.94 -10.80 9.06
N ARG A 749 -8.04 -12.14 9.08
CA ARG A 749 -7.04 -13.04 9.67
C ARG A 749 -5.69 -12.98 8.94
N CYS A 750 -5.69 -12.80 7.62
CA CYS A 750 -4.48 -12.62 6.81
C CYS A 750 -3.92 -11.19 6.82
N ALA A 751 -4.77 -10.16 6.89
CA ALA A 751 -4.36 -8.75 6.74
C ALA A 751 -3.64 -8.14 7.95
N ARG A 752 -3.74 -8.80 9.13
CA ARG A 752 -3.15 -8.35 10.40
C ARG A 752 -2.07 -9.28 10.95
N SER A 753 -1.40 -10.07 10.10
CA SER A 753 -0.11 -10.68 10.44
C SER A 753 0.89 -9.54 10.74
N GLY A 754 1.02 -9.17 12.00
CA GLY A 754 1.97 -8.15 12.42
C GLY A 754 3.39 -8.68 12.28
N PRO A 755 4.39 -7.82 12.04
CA PRO A 755 5.75 -8.20 12.38
C PRO A 755 5.75 -8.46 13.89
N GLY A 756 5.99 -9.71 14.30
CA GLY A 756 6.35 -10.01 15.68
C GLY A 756 7.69 -9.35 15.96
N ASP A 757 7.68 -8.06 16.30
CA ASP A 757 8.81 -7.16 16.54
C ASP A 757 10.15 -7.66 15.98
N ARG A 758 10.31 -7.56 14.66
CA ARG A 758 11.62 -7.68 14.01
C ARG A 758 12.01 -6.31 13.48
N SER A 759 12.17 -5.38 14.41
CA SER A 759 12.72 -4.04 14.16
C SER A 759 14.07 -4.13 13.42
N PRO A 760 14.33 -3.31 12.37
CA PRO A 760 15.69 -2.99 11.92
C PRO A 760 16.47 -2.25 13.03
N PRO A 761 17.80 -2.12 12.93
CA PRO A 761 18.61 -1.52 13.99
C PRO A 761 18.22 -0.05 14.23
N ALA A 762 17.74 0.26 15.43
CA ALA A 762 17.62 1.63 15.91
C ALA A 762 19.02 2.25 15.97
N ARG A 763 19.24 3.35 15.23
CA ARG A 763 20.47 4.13 15.32
C ARG A 763 20.46 4.95 16.60
N ARG A 764 21.61 4.91 17.30
CA ARG A 764 22.04 5.71 18.44
C ARG A 764 21.13 6.90 18.80
N ARG A 765 20.47 6.81 19.96
CA ARG A 765 20.24 7.97 20.82
C ARG A 765 21.03 7.77 22.10
N THR A 766 21.84 8.77 22.44
CA THR A 766 22.59 8.90 23.69
C THR A 766 21.69 8.75 24.91
N PRO A 767 22.17 8.17 26.02
CA PRO A 767 21.35 7.97 27.20
C PRO A 767 21.03 9.32 27.86
N SER A 768 19.75 9.65 28.02
CA SER A 768 19.32 10.74 28.89
C SER A 768 19.51 10.35 30.37
N PRO A 769 19.99 11.24 31.25
CA PRO A 769 20.30 10.90 32.63
C PRO A 769 19.06 10.89 33.52
N ARG A 770 19.20 10.19 34.65
CA ARG A 770 18.28 10.18 35.80
C ARG A 770 17.93 11.61 36.24
N TRP A 771 16.64 11.91 36.37
CA TRP A 771 16.16 13.16 36.96
C TRP A 771 16.11 13.05 38.49
N THR A 772 16.99 13.80 39.17
CA THR A 772 16.72 14.35 40.50
C THR A 772 17.26 15.78 40.57
N THR A 773 16.33 16.71 40.85
CA THR A 773 16.49 18.04 41.48
C THR A 773 17.31 19.17 40.82
N ARG A 774 16.56 20.26 40.57
CA ARG A 774 16.90 21.71 40.62
C ARG A 774 18.00 22.25 39.71
N GLY A 775 17.63 23.22 38.86
CA GLY A 775 18.56 24.19 38.28
C GLY A 775 18.05 24.82 36.99
N CYS A 776 17.65 26.09 37.08
CA CYS A 776 17.33 26.96 35.95
C CYS A 776 18.60 27.33 35.16
N VAL A 777 18.48 27.62 33.86
CA VAL A 777 19.03 28.78 33.11
C VAL A 777 19.15 28.46 31.60
N SER A 778 18.82 29.48 30.81
CA SER A 778 18.56 29.62 29.38
C SER A 778 19.75 29.98 28.47
N TRP A 779 19.49 29.88 27.16
CA TRP A 779 20.10 30.53 25.97
C TRP A 779 21.37 29.94 25.35
N ALA A 780 21.24 29.37 24.14
CA ALA A 780 21.47 30.04 22.84
C ALA A 780 20.76 29.27 21.71
#